data_AF-Q381H7-F1
#
_entry.id   AF-Q381H7-F1
#
_cell.length_a   1.000
_cell.length_b   1.000
_cell.length_c   1.000
_cell.angle_alpha   90.00
_cell.angle_beta   90.00
_cell.angle_gamma   90.00
#
_symmetry.space_group_name_H-M   'P 1'
#
loop_
_entity.id
_entity.type
_entity.pdbx_description
1 polymer ?
#
loop_
_entity_poly.entity_id
_entity_poly.type
_entity_poly.pdbx_seq_one_letter_code
_entity_poly.pdbx_strand_id
1 'polypeptide(L)'
;MPPSQLLKDMDERRCLMASNIVAAQDEIMRQQEAVQKLTSENERLKKEIAVASGEQYDYVKADKYAALKTEVDSLEQRYQFEKMHLNELTKQYQLARIDLMQGSKLKGGVNAEQENVRAVQRQLEILENRLDQALARFNDAVSYNKELRDHIDIIRGERRVFQRVHKKMEDDLRSKKKIMSERIEQSNHDLDERDGYLQQVEQLRTALSEQKEEYDTAVRNLDVCMIDINRMRDELHRRQIEFEARSYMPNPTVDHSGVGKNLPVANTHAPTPFTEDGEDASDGMSSAEVGSEIMDIPAQLSMFAPDGDLQKLAQTYQVVGESNFSLYKRINELTTSREEMERDIHTLKKVIAEEHEHDVQQRRLIKEYEDRLAETELMLDRLNRSAEVHKEVLARIRETTEGVFKRIGCSAEEARRLVGSDHCTESTQLKFLGLIEERATRILCTYQLYKRTEAMLQEQKAAEEGADGSKRTLPIGAGDDQTYLPGKEKETDGDRGGNAAAAGGAENTRGIVSAVKEEGGEGSSGSKVDVRLLQALVEGTADFSPVLNLPVRKDGTAAKFVRCSVLPSAQLYGDESVEGKDDHDGDPVVSHEELRQQMQQRLLSKRLREEKGQRRKRDLKDQFADAPPILRRK
;
A
#
# COMPACT_ATOMS: atom_id res chain seq x y z
N MET A 1 -88.52 118.24 30.27
CA MET A 1 -89.87 117.67 30.49
C MET A 1 -89.94 117.09 31.90
N PRO A 2 -91.12 117.09 32.55
CA PRO A 2 -91.21 117.08 34.01
C PRO A 2 -90.86 115.72 34.65
N PRO A 3 -90.22 115.70 35.83
CA PRO A 3 -89.90 114.46 36.55
C PRO A 3 -91.16 113.67 36.96
N SER A 4 -92.31 114.33 37.06
CA SER A 4 -93.61 113.74 37.36
C SER A 4 -94.26 112.96 36.19
N GLN A 5 -93.72 113.05 34.97
CA GLN A 5 -94.15 112.22 33.83
C GLN A 5 -93.29 110.95 33.72
N LEU A 6 -91.96 111.07 33.86
CA LEU A 6 -91.08 109.89 33.87
C LEU A 6 -91.42 108.88 34.99
N LEU A 7 -91.94 109.35 36.13
CA LEU A 7 -92.43 108.45 37.18
C LEU A 7 -93.69 107.68 36.72
N LYS A 8 -94.60 108.33 35.99
CA LYS A 8 -95.80 107.67 35.43
C LYS A 8 -95.43 106.69 34.32
N ASP A 9 -94.53 107.04 33.41
CA ASP A 9 -94.02 106.11 32.39
C ASP A 9 -93.33 104.89 33.04
N MET A 10 -92.65 105.08 34.18
CA MET A 10 -92.03 104.01 34.98
C MET A 10 -93.07 103.13 35.67
N ASP A 11 -94.11 103.71 36.26
CA ASP A 11 -95.18 102.97 36.93
C ASP A 11 -96.12 102.29 35.92
N GLU A 12 -96.38 102.89 34.75
CA GLU A 12 -97.08 102.27 33.62
C GLU A 12 -96.27 101.10 33.04
N ARG A 13 -94.94 101.25 32.87
CA ARG A 13 -94.07 100.12 32.50
C ARG A 13 -94.02 99.02 33.57
N ARG A 14 -94.08 99.38 34.86
CA ARG A 14 -94.21 98.40 35.95
C ARG A 14 -95.56 97.70 35.95
N CYS A 15 -96.66 98.42 35.70
CA CYS A 15 -97.99 97.84 35.53
C CYS A 15 -98.07 96.93 34.30
N LEU A 16 -97.42 97.30 33.19
CA LEU A 16 -97.31 96.45 31.99
C LEU A 16 -96.44 95.21 32.25
N MET A 17 -95.31 95.34 32.95
CA MET A 17 -94.51 94.17 33.35
C MET A 17 -95.24 93.29 34.36
N ALA A 18 -95.93 93.86 35.34
CA ALA A 18 -96.75 93.10 36.29
C ALA A 18 -97.92 92.41 35.59
N SER A 19 -98.61 93.09 34.66
CA SER A 19 -99.65 92.50 33.82
C SER A 19 -99.12 91.37 32.94
N ASN A 20 -97.94 91.54 32.33
CA ASN A 20 -97.29 90.48 31.55
C ASN A 20 -96.81 89.31 32.42
N ILE A 21 -96.35 89.56 33.66
CA ILE A 21 -95.99 88.52 34.62
C ILE A 21 -97.24 87.77 35.09
N VAL A 22 -98.34 88.47 35.37
CA VAL A 22 -99.64 87.84 35.71
C VAL A 22 -100.17 87.06 34.52
N ALA A 23 -100.11 87.58 33.29
CA ALA A 23 -100.53 86.86 32.08
C ALA A 23 -99.64 85.65 31.78
N ALA A 24 -98.33 85.73 32.07
CA ALA A 24 -97.41 84.60 31.97
C ALA A 24 -97.60 83.59 33.12
N GLN A 25 -97.99 84.03 34.32
CA GLN A 25 -98.37 83.16 35.43
C GLN A 25 -99.70 82.46 35.15
N ASP A 26 -100.69 83.17 34.60
CA ASP A 26 -101.93 82.61 34.07
C ASP A 26 -101.66 81.59 32.96
N GLU A 27 -100.72 81.86 32.06
CA GLU A 27 -100.38 80.93 30.98
C GLU A 27 -99.57 79.73 31.48
N ILE A 28 -98.67 79.92 32.45
CA ILE A 28 -98.03 78.81 33.17
C ILE A 28 -99.05 78.02 33.98
N MET A 29 -100.07 78.66 34.56
CA MET A 29 -101.19 78.00 35.23
C MET A 29 -102.03 77.22 34.23
N ARG A 30 -102.36 77.76 33.05
CA ARG A 30 -103.03 77.03 31.96
C ARG A 30 -102.18 75.86 31.47
N GLN A 31 -100.86 76.01 31.37
CA GLN A 31 -99.95 74.93 31.00
C GLN A 31 -99.80 73.88 32.11
N GLN A 32 -99.81 74.27 33.39
CA GLN A 32 -99.83 73.34 34.52
C GLN A 32 -101.17 72.63 34.65
N GLU A 33 -102.29 73.30 34.43
CA GLU A 33 -103.61 72.69 34.30
C GLU A 33 -103.70 71.77 33.08
N ALA A 34 -103.12 72.15 31.94
CA ALA A 34 -103.08 71.32 30.74
C ALA A 34 -102.17 70.10 30.94
N VAL A 35 -101.04 70.25 31.63
CA VAL A 35 -100.19 69.13 32.05
C VAL A 35 -100.90 68.28 33.09
N GLN A 36 -101.65 68.84 34.05
CA GLN A 36 -102.45 68.08 35.02
C GLN A 36 -103.64 67.36 34.36
N LYS A 37 -104.26 67.97 33.34
CA LYS A 37 -105.24 67.31 32.45
C LYS A 37 -104.57 66.20 31.66
N LEU A 38 -103.41 66.43 31.05
CA LEU A 38 -102.66 65.41 30.33
C LEU A 38 -102.09 64.31 31.22
N THR A 39 -101.74 64.56 32.49
CA THR A 39 -101.31 63.51 33.44
C THR A 39 -102.49 62.76 34.01
N SER A 40 -103.61 63.40 34.33
CA SER A 40 -104.84 62.71 34.74
C SER A 40 -105.50 61.95 33.59
N GLU A 41 -105.39 62.43 32.35
CA GLU A 41 -105.74 61.69 31.13
C GLU A 41 -104.72 60.58 30.83
N ASN A 42 -103.41 60.78 31.02
CA ASN A 42 -102.44 59.68 30.94
C ASN A 42 -102.68 58.64 32.04
N GLU A 43 -103.11 59.04 33.23
CA GLU A 43 -103.49 58.11 34.29
C GLU A 43 -104.81 57.40 33.96
N ARG A 44 -105.81 58.11 33.42
CA ARG A 44 -107.06 57.52 32.95
C ARG A 44 -106.77 56.51 31.84
N LEU A 45 -105.95 56.89 30.85
CA LEU A 45 -105.51 56.01 29.77
C LEU A 45 -104.62 54.86 30.29
N LYS A 46 -103.75 55.07 31.29
CA LYS A 46 -102.99 53.96 31.92
C LYS A 46 -103.91 53.00 32.68
N LYS A 47 -104.99 53.50 33.32
CA LYS A 47 -106.01 52.70 34.00
C LYS A 47 -106.90 51.96 32.99
N GLU A 48 -107.33 52.63 31.92
CA GLU A 48 -108.12 52.04 30.82
C GLU A 48 -107.31 51.05 29.99
N ILE A 49 -106.04 51.32 29.70
CA ILE A 49 -105.10 50.37 29.11
C ILE A 49 -104.94 49.19 30.06
N ALA A 50 -104.64 49.37 31.34
CA ALA A 50 -104.52 48.25 32.29
C ALA A 50 -105.80 47.39 32.41
N VAL A 51 -106.99 47.97 32.18
CA VAL A 51 -108.27 47.25 32.11
C VAL A 51 -108.46 46.55 30.75
N ALA A 52 -107.96 47.12 29.65
CA ALA A 52 -108.15 46.61 28.28
C ALA A 52 -107.05 45.64 27.81
N SER A 53 -105.82 45.76 28.32
CA SER A 53 -104.69 44.84 28.07
C SER A 53 -104.66 43.66 29.04
N GLY A 54 -105.38 43.73 30.16
CA GLY A 54 -105.32 42.77 31.26
C GLY A 54 -104.02 42.82 32.09
N GLU A 55 -102.98 43.48 31.60
CA GLU A 55 -101.67 43.59 32.23
C GLU A 55 -101.23 45.06 32.38
N GLN A 56 -100.88 45.46 33.60
CA GLN A 56 -100.28 46.77 33.85
C GLN A 56 -98.87 46.83 33.23
N TYR A 57 -98.65 47.80 32.34
CA TYR A 57 -97.33 48.05 31.74
C TYR A 57 -96.37 48.60 32.81
N ASP A 58 -95.64 47.70 33.43
CA ASP A 58 -94.87 47.96 34.64
C ASP A 58 -93.49 48.55 34.29
N TYR A 59 -93.39 49.88 34.36
CA TYR A 59 -92.14 50.62 34.09
C TYR A 59 -90.96 50.11 34.96
N VAL A 60 -91.22 49.63 36.18
CA VAL A 60 -90.17 49.07 37.05
C VAL A 60 -89.66 47.73 36.52
N LYS A 61 -90.49 46.96 35.79
CA LYS A 61 -90.01 45.79 35.01
C LYS A 61 -89.27 46.23 33.74
N ALA A 62 -89.68 47.30 33.08
CA ALA A 62 -89.02 47.80 31.86
C ALA A 62 -87.58 48.28 32.13
N ASP A 63 -87.36 49.07 33.18
CA ASP A 63 -86.00 49.53 33.55
C ASP A 63 -85.12 48.36 34.03
N LYS A 64 -85.69 47.41 34.79
CA LYS A 64 -85.00 46.16 35.16
C LYS A 64 -84.66 45.30 33.95
N TYR A 65 -85.52 45.24 32.94
CA TYR A 65 -85.26 44.52 31.69
C TYR A 65 -84.17 45.21 30.86
N ALA A 66 -84.13 46.55 30.84
CA ALA A 66 -83.04 47.30 30.20
C ALA A 66 -81.69 47.07 30.90
N ALA A 67 -81.66 47.09 32.24
CA ALA A 67 -80.46 46.80 33.02
C ALA A 67 -80.01 45.34 32.92
N LEU A 68 -80.94 44.39 32.98
CA LEU A 68 -80.65 42.96 32.77
C LEU A 68 -80.17 42.70 31.33
N LYS A 69 -80.70 43.44 30.34
CA LYS A 69 -80.20 43.34 28.97
C LYS A 69 -78.76 43.86 28.86
N THR A 70 -78.41 45.01 29.42
CA THR A 70 -77.02 45.48 29.36
C THR A 70 -76.07 44.59 30.17
N GLU A 71 -76.55 43.94 31.24
CA GLU A 71 -75.81 42.88 31.93
C GLU A 71 -75.58 41.66 31.02
N VAL A 72 -76.63 41.15 30.35
CA VAL A 72 -76.53 40.04 29.36
C VAL A 72 -75.60 40.41 28.21
N ASP A 73 -75.76 41.57 27.58
CA ASP A 73 -74.88 42.06 26.50
C ASP A 73 -73.41 42.10 26.97
N SER A 74 -73.14 42.42 28.25
CA SER A 74 -71.80 42.43 28.84
C SER A 74 -71.25 41.02 29.14
N LEU A 75 -72.12 40.08 29.53
CA LEU A 75 -71.79 38.67 29.76
C LEU A 75 -71.51 37.95 28.44
N GLU A 76 -72.27 38.24 27.39
CA GLU A 76 -72.01 37.75 26.04
C GLU A 76 -70.63 38.20 25.54
N GLN A 77 -70.27 39.49 25.71
CA GLN A 77 -68.94 39.98 25.35
C GLN A 77 -67.83 39.23 26.10
N ARG A 78 -67.96 39.05 27.42
CA ARG A 78 -67.00 38.27 28.24
C ARG A 78 -66.90 36.83 27.74
N TYR A 79 -68.03 36.18 27.47
CA TYR A 79 -68.08 34.83 26.93
C TYR A 79 -67.37 34.70 25.57
N GLN A 80 -67.52 35.67 24.65
CA GLN A 80 -66.77 35.65 23.40
C GLN A 80 -65.25 35.85 23.62
N PHE A 81 -64.84 36.72 24.55
CA PHE A 81 -63.41 36.87 24.92
C PHE A 81 -62.83 35.59 25.53
N GLU A 82 -63.52 34.96 26.47
CA GLU A 82 -63.09 33.67 27.06
C GLU A 82 -63.04 32.56 26.01
N LYS A 83 -64.01 32.51 25.09
CA LYS A 83 -64.03 31.57 23.96
C LYS A 83 -62.86 31.80 22.98
N MET A 84 -62.50 33.04 22.69
CA MET A 84 -61.31 33.37 21.90
C MET A 84 -60.02 32.96 22.62
N HIS A 85 -59.93 33.22 23.93
CA HIS A 85 -58.77 32.82 24.74
C HIS A 85 -58.63 31.29 24.82
N LEU A 86 -59.73 30.56 25.00
CA LEU A 86 -59.77 29.09 24.98
C LEU A 86 -59.32 28.52 23.64
N ASN A 87 -59.72 29.13 22.52
CA ASN A 87 -59.28 28.72 21.18
C ASN A 87 -57.76 28.91 20.98
N GLU A 88 -57.22 30.07 21.39
CA GLU A 88 -55.77 30.32 21.30
C GLU A 88 -54.97 29.40 22.23
N LEU A 89 -55.43 29.18 23.46
CA LEU A 89 -54.81 28.22 24.39
C LEU A 89 -54.86 26.78 23.85
N THR A 90 -55.96 26.39 23.20
CA THR A 90 -56.10 25.09 22.53
C THR A 90 -55.11 24.95 21.36
N LYS A 91 -54.93 26.01 20.56
CA LYS A 91 -53.93 26.08 19.48
C LYS A 91 -52.50 25.99 20.02
N GLN A 92 -52.18 26.69 21.10
CA GLN A 92 -50.86 26.61 21.76
C GLN A 92 -50.59 25.23 22.35
N TYR A 93 -51.60 24.59 22.96
CA TYR A 93 -51.50 23.20 23.42
C TYR A 93 -51.26 22.22 22.27
N GLN A 94 -51.93 22.40 21.12
CA GLN A 94 -51.70 21.58 19.92
C GLN A 94 -50.29 21.76 19.36
N LEU A 95 -49.78 22.99 19.29
CA LEU A 95 -48.41 23.28 18.84
C LEU A 95 -47.38 22.65 19.79
N ALA A 96 -47.46 22.92 21.10
CA ALA A 96 -46.55 22.33 22.09
C ALA A 96 -46.58 20.79 22.09
N ARG A 97 -47.74 20.17 21.80
CA ARG A 97 -47.87 18.72 21.62
C ARG A 97 -47.19 18.21 20.33
N ILE A 98 -47.24 18.98 19.25
CA ILE A 98 -46.51 18.69 18.00
C ILE A 98 -45.00 18.81 18.24
N ASP A 99 -44.54 19.88 18.88
CA ASP A 99 -43.13 20.12 19.18
C ASP A 99 -42.55 19.03 20.10
N LEU A 100 -43.29 18.63 21.14
CA LEU A 100 -42.93 17.51 22.00
C LEU A 100 -42.85 16.18 21.23
N MET A 101 -43.74 15.95 20.26
CA MET A 101 -43.70 14.77 19.39
C MET A 101 -42.49 14.81 18.45
N GLN A 102 -42.19 15.96 17.84
CA GLN A 102 -41.03 16.14 16.97
C GLN A 102 -39.73 15.97 17.75
N GLY A 103 -39.59 16.59 18.92
CA GLY A 103 -38.44 16.42 19.81
C GLY A 103 -38.26 14.97 20.29
N SER A 104 -39.36 14.25 20.54
CA SER A 104 -39.30 12.82 20.90
C SER A 104 -38.86 11.94 19.73
N LYS A 105 -39.28 12.25 18.50
CA LYS A 105 -38.81 11.57 17.27
C LYS A 105 -37.33 11.86 17.00
N LEU A 106 -36.91 13.11 17.11
CA LEU A 106 -35.52 13.55 16.90
C LEU A 106 -34.54 12.91 17.90
N LYS A 107 -34.97 12.68 19.14
CA LYS A 107 -34.15 12.02 20.17
C LYS A 107 -34.02 10.49 20.01
N GLY A 108 -34.71 9.87 19.05
CA GLY A 108 -34.63 8.42 18.80
C GLY A 108 -35.21 7.52 19.91
N GLY A 109 -35.87 8.10 20.92
CA GLY A 109 -36.29 7.40 22.14
C GLY A 109 -35.19 7.34 23.22
N VAL A 110 -35.60 7.11 24.47
CA VAL A 110 -34.75 7.26 25.67
C VAL A 110 -33.48 6.39 25.64
N ASN A 111 -33.51 5.25 24.95
CA ASN A 111 -32.40 4.32 24.89
C ASN A 111 -31.35 4.68 23.82
N ALA A 112 -31.69 5.49 22.81
CA ALA A 112 -30.79 5.76 21.69
C ALA A 112 -29.51 6.49 22.11
N GLU A 113 -29.61 7.39 23.10
CA GLU A 113 -28.43 8.06 23.69
C GLU A 113 -27.52 7.05 24.43
N GLN A 114 -28.10 6.11 25.18
CA GLN A 114 -27.34 5.06 25.86
C GLN A 114 -26.71 4.07 24.88
N GLU A 115 -27.41 3.72 23.80
CA GLU A 115 -26.90 2.84 22.75
C GLU A 115 -25.76 3.50 21.96
N ASN A 116 -25.89 4.79 21.62
CA ASN A 116 -24.82 5.57 21.01
C ASN A 116 -23.59 5.65 21.93
N VAL A 117 -23.75 5.91 23.22
CA VAL A 117 -22.63 5.89 24.19
C VAL A 117 -21.97 4.51 24.25
N ARG A 118 -22.75 3.41 24.28
CA ARG A 118 -22.22 2.04 24.23
C ARG A 118 -21.58 1.66 22.89
N ALA A 119 -22.00 2.29 21.78
CA ALA A 119 -21.36 2.11 20.47
C ALA A 119 -20.01 2.83 20.41
N VAL A 120 -19.95 4.09 20.86
CA VAL A 120 -18.71 4.87 20.96
C VAL A 120 -17.73 4.23 21.95
N GLN A 121 -18.19 3.72 23.10
CA GLN A 121 -17.34 3.01 24.05
C GLN A 121 -16.71 1.75 23.41
N ARG A 122 -17.49 0.91 22.73
CA ARG A 122 -16.96 -0.26 22.01
C ARG A 122 -15.96 0.12 20.91
N GLN A 123 -16.20 1.23 20.22
CA GLN A 123 -15.24 1.75 19.22
C GLN A 123 -13.94 2.23 19.88
N LEU A 124 -14.01 2.88 21.05
CA LEU A 124 -12.83 3.25 21.84
C LEU A 124 -12.05 2.02 22.29
N GLU A 125 -12.73 1.02 22.88
CA GLU A 125 -12.13 -0.25 23.30
C GLU A 125 -11.44 -0.97 22.13
N ILE A 126 -12.04 -0.99 20.94
CA ILE A 126 -11.42 -1.58 19.73
C ILE A 126 -10.20 -0.78 19.28
N LEU A 127 -10.25 0.56 19.30
CA LEU A 127 -9.13 1.42 18.91
C LEU A 127 -7.96 1.36 19.91
N GLU A 128 -8.26 1.23 21.20
CA GLU A 128 -7.26 1.04 22.27
C GLU A 128 -6.57 -0.32 22.13
N ASN A 129 -7.33 -1.41 21.92
CA ASN A 129 -6.76 -2.73 21.62
C ASN A 129 -5.92 -2.74 20.33
N ARG A 130 -6.32 -2.02 19.27
CA ARG A 130 -5.51 -1.88 18.04
C ARG A 130 -4.23 -1.08 18.28
N LEU A 131 -4.28 -0.05 19.15
CA LEU A 131 -3.10 0.73 19.53
C LEU A 131 -2.11 -0.13 20.31
N ASP A 132 -2.57 -0.91 21.29
CA ASP A 132 -1.70 -1.80 22.07
C ASP A 132 -1.08 -2.91 21.21
N GLN A 133 -1.84 -3.49 20.27
CA GLN A 133 -1.29 -4.43 19.28
C GLN A 133 -0.22 -3.78 18.38
N ALA A 134 -0.45 -2.54 17.94
CA ALA A 134 0.54 -1.80 17.15
C ALA A 134 1.80 -1.46 17.97
N LEU A 135 1.65 -1.12 19.25
CA LEU A 135 2.77 -0.88 20.17
C LEU A 135 3.55 -2.16 20.49
N ALA A 136 2.88 -3.31 20.63
CA ALA A 136 3.52 -4.61 20.74
C ALA A 136 4.36 -4.94 19.48
N ARG A 137 3.73 -4.94 18.30
CA ARG A 137 4.42 -5.15 17.00
C ARG A 137 5.61 -4.20 16.82
N PHE A 138 5.48 -2.93 17.25
CA PHE A 138 6.57 -1.95 17.21
C PHE A 138 7.72 -2.29 18.16
N ASN A 139 7.43 -2.69 19.40
CA ASN A 139 8.45 -3.10 20.36
C ASN A 139 9.18 -4.38 19.92
N ASP A 140 8.45 -5.35 19.37
CA ASP A 140 9.01 -6.58 18.80
C ASP A 140 9.95 -6.27 17.63
N ALA A 141 9.50 -5.43 16.69
CA ALA A 141 10.31 -4.94 15.58
C ALA A 141 11.55 -4.15 16.05
N VAL A 142 11.47 -3.42 17.16
CA VAL A 142 12.61 -2.72 17.78
C VAL A 142 13.59 -3.69 18.46
N SER A 143 13.11 -4.78 19.08
CA SER A 143 13.99 -5.84 19.62
C SER A 143 14.73 -6.57 18.50
N TYR A 144 14.01 -7.00 17.47
CA TYR A 144 14.61 -7.65 16.30
C TYR A 144 15.62 -6.73 15.59
N ASN A 145 15.31 -5.43 15.45
CA ASN A 145 16.26 -4.43 14.95
C ASN A 145 17.50 -4.24 15.85
N LYS A 146 17.40 -4.50 17.16
CA LYS A 146 18.55 -4.50 18.07
C LYS A 146 19.38 -5.77 17.88
N GLU A 147 18.75 -6.94 17.84
CA GLU A 147 19.40 -8.24 17.62
C GLU A 147 20.17 -8.26 16.29
N LEU A 148 19.59 -7.73 15.21
CA LEU A 148 20.28 -7.56 13.94
C LEU A 148 21.49 -6.62 14.02
N ARG A 149 21.44 -5.54 14.82
CA ARG A 149 22.60 -4.64 15.02
C ARG A 149 23.70 -5.33 15.82
N ASP A 150 23.32 -6.01 16.90
CA ASP A 150 24.25 -6.76 17.74
C ASP A 150 24.95 -7.87 16.90
N HIS A 151 24.22 -8.56 16.02
CA HIS A 151 24.77 -9.55 15.08
C HIS A 151 25.67 -8.92 14.00
N ILE A 152 25.29 -7.78 13.41
CA ILE A 152 26.12 -7.02 12.47
C ILE A 152 27.45 -6.60 13.13
N ASP A 153 27.44 -6.17 14.40
CA ASP A 153 28.66 -5.76 15.10
C ASP A 153 29.52 -6.95 15.54
N ILE A 154 28.94 -8.14 15.78
CA ILE A 154 29.69 -9.41 15.90
C ILE A 154 30.43 -9.70 14.59
N ILE A 155 29.75 -9.74 13.44
CA ILE A 155 30.35 -10.01 12.12
C ILE A 155 31.44 -8.97 11.79
N ARG A 156 31.24 -7.69 12.15
CA ARG A 156 32.27 -6.64 12.01
C ARG A 156 33.48 -6.88 12.93
N GLY A 157 33.26 -7.38 14.13
CA GLY A 157 34.31 -7.79 15.07
C GLY A 157 35.14 -8.95 14.52
N GLU A 158 34.47 -10.01 14.05
CA GLU A 158 35.06 -11.18 13.41
C GLU A 158 35.84 -10.79 12.16
N ARG A 159 35.26 -10.01 11.24
CA ARG A 159 35.96 -9.51 10.04
C ARG A 159 37.23 -8.72 10.39
N ARG A 160 37.23 -7.98 11.50
CA ARG A 160 38.42 -7.27 12.03
C ARG A 160 39.43 -8.23 12.68
N VAL A 161 39.04 -9.42 13.14
CA VAL A 161 39.95 -10.50 13.51
C VAL A 161 40.53 -11.14 12.24
N PHE A 162 39.69 -11.60 11.31
CA PHE A 162 40.11 -12.21 10.05
C PHE A 162 41.09 -11.33 9.26
N GLN A 163 40.83 -10.03 9.10
CA GLN A 163 41.74 -9.12 8.42
C GLN A 163 43.12 -8.99 9.12
N ARG A 164 43.16 -9.05 10.46
CA ARG A 164 44.43 -9.05 11.21
C ARG A 164 45.18 -10.37 11.09
N VAL A 165 44.47 -11.50 11.00
CA VAL A 165 45.08 -12.82 10.77
C VAL A 165 45.60 -12.93 9.33
N HIS A 166 44.79 -12.55 8.33
CA HIS A 166 45.18 -12.52 6.92
C HIS A 166 46.43 -11.66 6.71
N LYS A 167 46.46 -10.43 7.22
CA LYS A 167 47.64 -9.57 7.10
C LYS A 167 48.89 -10.21 7.74
N LYS A 168 48.77 -10.81 8.93
CA LYS A 168 49.90 -11.55 9.54
C LYS A 168 50.38 -12.69 8.65
N MET A 169 49.47 -13.49 8.07
CA MET A 169 49.82 -14.58 7.16
C MET A 169 50.48 -14.07 5.86
N GLU A 170 50.06 -12.91 5.34
CA GLU A 170 50.76 -12.25 4.22
C GLU A 170 52.16 -11.77 4.60
N ASP A 171 52.31 -11.11 5.76
CA ASP A 171 53.59 -10.60 6.26
C ASP A 171 54.55 -11.78 6.56
N ASP A 172 54.06 -12.88 7.15
CA ASP A 172 54.80 -14.13 7.35
C ASP A 172 55.18 -14.80 6.03
N LEU A 173 54.30 -14.78 5.02
CA LEU A 173 54.59 -15.33 3.68
C LEU A 173 55.66 -14.49 2.95
N ARG A 174 55.61 -13.15 3.08
CA ARG A 174 56.66 -12.25 2.56
C ARG A 174 57.99 -12.51 3.26
N SER A 175 57.98 -12.67 4.59
CA SER A 175 59.16 -13.02 5.39
C SER A 175 59.77 -14.36 4.96
N LYS A 176 58.97 -15.43 4.86
CA LYS A 176 59.42 -16.75 4.40
C LYS A 176 59.96 -16.73 2.97
N LYS A 177 59.37 -15.94 2.05
CA LYS A 177 59.90 -15.75 0.69
C LYS A 177 61.25 -15.02 0.69
N LYS A 178 61.45 -14.02 1.56
CA LYS A 178 62.75 -13.35 1.72
C LYS A 178 63.83 -14.31 2.21
N ILE A 179 63.55 -15.07 3.27
CA ILE A 179 64.46 -16.10 3.83
C ILE A 179 64.77 -17.20 2.80
N MET A 180 63.82 -17.52 1.92
CA MET A 180 64.03 -18.47 0.82
C MET A 180 64.98 -17.91 -0.25
N SER A 181 64.84 -16.63 -0.63
CA SER A 181 65.78 -15.94 -1.53
C SER A 181 67.18 -15.91 -0.93
N GLU A 182 67.31 -15.45 0.31
CA GLU A 182 68.59 -15.37 1.05
C GLU A 182 69.31 -16.73 1.12
N ARG A 183 68.56 -17.83 1.30
CA ARG A 183 69.12 -19.20 1.30
C ARG A 183 69.51 -19.71 -0.09
N ILE A 184 68.81 -19.28 -1.14
CA ILE A 184 69.18 -19.62 -2.53
C ILE A 184 70.44 -18.82 -2.93
N GLU A 185 70.51 -17.54 -2.56
CA GLU A 185 71.67 -16.68 -2.76
C GLU A 185 72.91 -17.23 -2.03
N GLN A 186 72.76 -17.67 -0.77
CA GLN A 186 73.81 -18.39 -0.02
C GLN A 186 74.19 -19.71 -0.70
N SER A 187 73.23 -20.58 -1.03
CA SER A 187 73.51 -21.87 -1.65
C SER A 187 74.16 -21.73 -3.04
N ASN A 188 73.90 -20.66 -3.79
CA ASN A 188 74.58 -20.39 -5.05
C ASN A 188 76.02 -19.92 -4.81
N HIS A 189 76.24 -19.05 -3.82
CA HIS A 189 77.58 -18.61 -3.42
C HIS A 189 78.45 -19.80 -2.95
N ASP A 190 77.90 -20.71 -2.15
CA ASP A 190 78.57 -21.93 -1.70
C ASP A 190 78.95 -22.85 -2.89
N LEU A 191 78.12 -22.90 -3.93
CA LEU A 191 78.38 -23.65 -5.17
C LEU A 191 79.47 -22.97 -6.03
N ASP A 192 79.43 -21.65 -6.18
CA ASP A 192 80.44 -20.88 -6.90
C ASP A 192 81.84 -21.02 -6.24
N GLU A 193 81.91 -20.97 -4.91
CA GLU A 193 83.16 -21.22 -4.17
C GLU A 193 83.64 -22.67 -4.35
N ARG A 194 82.76 -23.66 -4.18
CA ARG A 194 83.08 -25.08 -4.39
C ARG A 194 83.63 -25.33 -5.79
N ASP A 195 83.00 -24.77 -6.82
CA ASP A 195 83.40 -25.00 -8.21
C ASP A 195 84.72 -24.26 -8.54
N GLY A 196 84.97 -23.11 -7.91
CA GLY A 196 86.29 -22.46 -7.89
C GLY A 196 87.39 -23.30 -7.23
N TYR A 197 87.09 -24.02 -6.14
CA TYR A 197 88.02 -24.96 -5.53
C TYR A 197 88.23 -26.23 -6.38
N LEU A 198 87.19 -26.74 -7.04
CA LEU A 198 87.30 -27.90 -7.94
C LEU A 198 88.21 -27.58 -9.14
N GLN A 199 88.09 -26.38 -9.73
CA GLN A 199 89.00 -25.92 -10.79
C GLN A 199 90.47 -25.84 -10.33
N GLN A 200 90.72 -25.38 -9.09
CA GLN A 200 92.07 -25.37 -8.52
C GLN A 200 92.62 -26.80 -8.31
N VAL A 201 91.78 -27.73 -7.83
CA VAL A 201 92.16 -29.15 -7.68
C VAL A 201 92.43 -29.81 -9.03
N GLU A 202 91.69 -29.46 -10.08
CA GLU A 202 91.93 -29.93 -11.44
C GLU A 202 93.25 -29.40 -12.02
N GLN A 203 93.52 -28.10 -11.89
CA GLN A 203 94.79 -27.49 -12.30
C GLN A 203 96.00 -28.08 -11.55
N LEU A 204 95.86 -28.39 -10.26
CA LEU A 204 96.90 -29.10 -9.50
C LEU A 204 97.07 -30.55 -9.97
N ARG A 205 96.01 -31.23 -10.42
CA ARG A 205 96.09 -32.58 -10.98
C ARG A 205 96.78 -32.60 -12.35
N THR A 206 96.51 -31.63 -13.24
CA THR A 206 97.20 -31.55 -14.54
C THR A 206 98.68 -31.27 -14.34
N ALA A 207 99.04 -30.27 -13.52
CA ALA A 207 100.43 -29.96 -13.19
C ALA A 207 101.18 -31.15 -12.54
N LEU A 208 100.50 -31.96 -11.71
CA LEU A 208 101.06 -33.20 -11.17
C LEU A 208 101.16 -34.36 -12.18
N SER A 209 100.40 -34.34 -13.29
CA SER A 209 100.60 -35.29 -14.40
C SER A 209 101.80 -34.87 -15.23
N GLU A 210 101.86 -33.59 -15.62
CA GLU A 210 102.96 -32.99 -16.37
C GLU A 210 104.31 -33.25 -15.67
N GLN A 211 104.41 -32.92 -14.37
CA GLN A 211 105.63 -33.20 -13.59
C GLN A 211 105.97 -34.70 -13.50
N LYS A 212 104.96 -35.58 -13.40
CA LYS A 212 105.22 -37.03 -13.42
C LYS A 212 105.76 -37.49 -14.76
N GLU A 213 105.22 -36.99 -15.87
CA GLU A 213 105.68 -37.30 -17.23
C GLU A 213 107.09 -36.75 -17.49
N GLU A 214 107.44 -35.58 -16.94
CA GLU A 214 108.80 -35.04 -16.91
C GLU A 214 109.76 -35.94 -16.10
N TYR A 215 109.38 -36.37 -14.89
CA TYR A 215 110.21 -37.29 -14.08
C TYR A 215 110.35 -38.67 -14.74
N ASP A 216 109.27 -39.23 -15.27
CA ASP A 216 109.25 -40.51 -15.98
C ASP A 216 110.14 -40.48 -17.23
N THR A 217 110.11 -39.39 -18.00
CA THR A 217 111.00 -39.23 -19.17
C THR A 217 112.45 -39.00 -18.74
N ALA A 218 112.72 -38.26 -17.66
CA ALA A 218 114.05 -38.12 -17.09
C ALA A 218 114.62 -39.47 -16.60
N VAL A 219 113.80 -40.32 -15.95
CA VAL A 219 114.19 -41.67 -15.53
C VAL A 219 114.47 -42.57 -16.73
N ARG A 220 113.60 -42.60 -17.75
CA ARG A 220 113.85 -43.37 -18.99
C ARG A 220 115.16 -42.95 -19.68
N ASN A 221 115.45 -41.65 -19.71
CA ASN A 221 116.69 -41.13 -20.27
C ASN A 221 117.93 -41.53 -19.43
N LEU A 222 117.79 -41.63 -18.10
CA LEU A 222 118.85 -42.12 -17.21
C LEU A 222 119.07 -43.63 -17.37
N ASP A 223 118.00 -44.43 -17.49
CA ASP A 223 118.07 -45.87 -17.73
C ASP A 223 118.78 -46.19 -19.06
N VAL A 224 118.46 -45.45 -20.14
CA VAL A 224 119.17 -45.57 -21.43
C VAL A 224 120.66 -45.25 -21.27
N CYS A 225 121.00 -44.14 -20.59
CA CYS A 225 122.40 -43.80 -20.29
C CYS A 225 123.10 -44.89 -19.46
N MET A 226 122.40 -45.53 -18.50
CA MET A 226 122.95 -46.62 -17.71
C MET A 226 123.14 -47.90 -18.52
N ILE A 227 122.23 -48.22 -19.44
CA ILE A 227 122.36 -49.34 -20.39
C ILE A 227 123.57 -49.10 -21.30
N ASP A 228 123.78 -47.90 -21.82
CA ASP A 228 124.93 -47.58 -22.66
C ASP A 228 126.26 -47.62 -21.87
N ILE A 229 126.28 -47.13 -20.62
CA ILE A 229 127.46 -47.24 -19.73
C ILE A 229 127.78 -48.71 -19.42
N ASN A 230 126.76 -49.52 -19.11
CA ASN A 230 126.93 -50.95 -18.85
C ASN A 230 127.39 -51.69 -20.12
N ARG A 231 126.80 -51.39 -21.28
CA ARG A 231 127.23 -51.92 -22.57
C ARG A 231 128.69 -51.59 -22.87
N MET A 232 129.12 -50.33 -22.64
CA MET A 232 130.51 -49.93 -22.83
C MET A 232 131.45 -50.65 -21.84
N ARG A 233 131.01 -50.90 -20.60
CA ARG A 233 131.73 -51.71 -19.62
C ARG A 233 131.83 -53.18 -20.06
N ASP A 234 130.75 -53.75 -20.57
CA ASP A 234 130.68 -55.15 -21.04
C ASP A 234 131.45 -55.35 -22.34
N GLU A 235 131.52 -54.34 -23.23
CA GLU A 235 132.39 -54.35 -24.41
C GLU A 235 133.87 -54.23 -24.04
N LEU A 236 134.22 -53.51 -22.97
CA LEU A 236 135.58 -53.54 -22.39
C LEU A 236 135.89 -54.89 -21.75
N HIS A 237 134.96 -55.45 -20.97
CA HIS A 237 135.14 -56.73 -20.28
C HIS A 237 135.21 -57.90 -21.27
N ARG A 238 134.40 -57.88 -22.35
CA ARG A 238 134.53 -58.80 -23.48
C ARG A 238 135.89 -58.70 -24.14
N ARG A 239 136.38 -57.50 -24.48
CA ARG A 239 137.74 -57.33 -25.05
C ARG A 239 138.81 -57.89 -24.11
N GLN A 240 138.67 -57.71 -22.80
CA GLN A 240 139.62 -58.22 -21.81
C GLN A 240 139.59 -59.76 -21.74
N ILE A 241 138.41 -60.37 -21.73
CA ILE A 241 138.24 -61.84 -21.80
C ILE A 241 138.72 -62.38 -23.16
N GLU A 242 138.50 -61.67 -24.27
CA GLU A 242 139.02 -62.03 -25.61
C GLU A 242 140.55 -62.01 -25.67
N PHE A 243 141.23 -61.19 -24.84
CA PHE A 243 142.68 -61.22 -24.70
C PHE A 243 143.15 -62.43 -23.88
N GLU A 244 142.48 -62.80 -22.78
CA GLU A 244 142.86 -63.95 -21.95
C GLU A 244 142.51 -65.30 -22.61
N ALA A 245 141.28 -65.44 -23.11
CA ALA A 245 140.76 -66.69 -23.69
C ALA A 245 141.49 -67.11 -24.97
N ARG A 246 142.12 -66.17 -25.68
CA ARG A 246 142.90 -66.45 -26.91
C ARG A 246 144.16 -67.28 -26.67
N SER A 247 144.51 -67.56 -25.41
CA SER A 247 145.59 -68.48 -25.02
C SER A 247 145.22 -69.97 -25.09
N TYR A 248 143.92 -70.34 -25.04
CA TYR A 248 143.46 -71.74 -25.09
C TYR A 248 142.31 -71.97 -26.09
N MET A 249 142.70 -72.48 -27.26
CA MET A 249 141.85 -73.06 -28.31
C MET A 249 141.38 -74.49 -27.94
N PRO A 250 140.50 -75.21 -28.69
CA PRO A 250 139.65 -74.78 -29.84
C PRO A 250 138.18 -75.33 -29.87
N ASN A 251 137.24 -74.57 -30.48
CA ASN A 251 136.25 -74.99 -31.52
C ASN A 251 135.22 -76.16 -31.28
N PRO A 252 134.26 -76.44 -32.21
CA PRO A 252 133.29 -75.56 -32.89
C PRO A 252 131.87 -76.21 -33.10
N THR A 253 131.05 -75.67 -34.03
CA THR A 253 129.99 -76.32 -34.87
C THR A 253 128.70 -76.86 -34.20
N VAL A 254 127.55 -77.09 -34.88
CA VAL A 254 126.56 -76.27 -35.67
C VAL A 254 125.20 -77.08 -35.66
N ASP A 255 124.04 -76.81 -36.28
CA ASP A 255 123.50 -75.82 -37.27
C ASP A 255 121.93 -75.80 -37.21
N HIS A 256 121.27 -75.18 -38.21
CA HIS A 256 119.95 -75.50 -38.78
C HIS A 256 118.61 -75.09 -38.08
N SER A 257 118.02 -74.00 -38.60
CA SER A 257 116.66 -73.84 -39.15
C SER A 257 115.39 -74.50 -38.53
N GLY A 258 114.32 -73.68 -38.39
CA GLY A 258 112.89 -74.08 -38.27
C GLY A 258 112.09 -72.95 -37.58
N VAL A 259 111.05 -72.31 -38.11
CA VAL A 259 109.78 -72.72 -38.77
C VAL A 259 108.75 -73.34 -37.82
N GLY A 260 107.66 -72.60 -37.55
CA GLY A 260 106.49 -73.01 -36.75
C GLY A 260 106.18 -71.96 -35.67
N LYS A 261 105.03 -71.29 -35.61
CA LYS A 261 103.60 -71.67 -35.59
C LYS A 261 103.00 -71.78 -34.17
N ASN A 262 102.10 -70.85 -33.88
CA ASN A 262 100.77 -71.06 -33.29
C ASN A 262 100.57 -71.26 -31.75
N LEU A 263 99.62 -70.46 -31.24
CA LEU A 263 98.56 -70.81 -30.25
C LEU A 263 98.98 -70.95 -28.75
N PRO A 264 98.04 -70.92 -27.77
CA PRO A 264 97.17 -69.78 -27.40
C PRO A 264 96.96 -69.66 -25.85
N VAL A 265 95.77 -69.22 -25.38
CA VAL A 265 95.25 -69.20 -23.98
C VAL A 265 95.79 -68.01 -23.14
N ALA A 266 95.03 -67.31 -22.26
CA ALA A 266 93.65 -67.43 -21.75
C ALA A 266 92.85 -66.10 -21.97
N ASN A 267 91.52 -66.07 -22.17
CA ASN A 267 90.41 -66.20 -21.19
C ASN A 267 90.36 -65.00 -20.19
N THR A 268 89.27 -64.23 -19.99
CA THR A 268 87.81 -64.49 -20.08
C THR A 268 86.95 -63.25 -20.47
N HIS A 269 85.75 -63.48 -21.06
CA HIS A 269 84.46 -62.73 -21.00
C HIS A 269 84.41 -61.16 -20.93
N ALA A 270 83.67 -60.39 -21.75
CA ALA A 270 82.65 -60.59 -22.81
C ALA A 270 81.26 -61.16 -22.38
N PRO A 271 80.08 -60.84 -23.00
CA PRO A 271 79.81 -59.86 -24.08
C PRO A 271 78.39 -59.16 -24.14
N THR A 272 78.35 -57.85 -24.42
CA THR A 272 77.37 -57.21 -25.36
C THR A 272 75.83 -57.26 -25.00
N PRO A 273 74.80 -57.09 -25.90
CA PRO A 273 73.81 -56.02 -25.68
C PRO A 273 72.30 -56.35 -25.99
N PHE A 274 71.47 -55.29 -26.04
CA PHE A 274 70.22 -55.15 -26.82
C PHE A 274 68.95 -55.91 -26.37
N THR A 275 67.86 -55.14 -26.12
CA THR A 275 66.42 -55.51 -26.25
C THR A 275 65.90 -56.70 -25.39
N GLU A 276 64.62 -56.83 -25.04
CA GLU A 276 63.41 -55.99 -25.19
C GLU A 276 62.48 -56.28 -23.98
N ASP A 277 61.21 -55.90 -24.07
CA ASP A 277 60.05 -56.27 -23.23
C ASP A 277 60.14 -57.64 -22.48
N GLY A 278 59.59 -57.82 -21.27
CA GLY A 278 58.69 -56.97 -20.48
C GLY A 278 58.05 -57.80 -19.35
N GLU A 279 56.89 -57.36 -18.86
CA GLU A 279 55.83 -58.13 -18.18
C GLU A 279 56.21 -59.16 -17.07
N ASP A 280 55.80 -58.80 -15.84
CA ASP A 280 54.97 -59.62 -14.93
C ASP A 280 55.51 -60.95 -14.34
N ALA A 281 55.02 -61.48 -13.21
CA ALA A 281 54.30 -60.97 -12.03
C ALA A 281 54.27 -62.14 -10.99
N SER A 282 53.54 -62.00 -9.88
CA SER A 282 53.41 -62.98 -8.76
C SER A 282 54.70 -63.27 -7.98
N ASP A 283 54.75 -63.05 -6.66
CA ASP A 283 54.07 -63.80 -5.58
C ASP A 283 54.44 -65.30 -5.58
N GLY A 284 55.25 -65.75 -4.60
CA GLY A 284 55.76 -67.13 -4.68
C GLY A 284 56.50 -67.76 -3.48
N MET A 285 56.42 -67.20 -2.28
CA MET A 285 56.49 -67.92 -0.99
C MET A 285 57.40 -69.19 -0.88
N SER A 286 58.55 -69.07 -0.18
CA SER A 286 58.79 -69.87 1.05
C SER A 286 59.93 -69.30 1.93
N SER A 287 59.81 -69.41 3.25
CA SER A 287 60.68 -68.73 4.23
C SER A 287 62.02 -69.46 4.52
N ALA A 288 62.55 -70.23 3.55
CA ALA A 288 63.70 -71.12 3.78
C ALA A 288 65.04 -70.60 3.21
N GLU A 289 65.02 -70.01 2.02
CA GLU A 289 66.25 -69.66 1.28
C GLU A 289 66.99 -68.44 1.87
N VAL A 290 66.25 -67.54 2.52
CA VAL A 290 66.76 -66.38 3.28
C VAL A 290 67.89 -66.76 4.26
N GLY A 291 67.85 -67.98 4.81
CA GLY A 291 68.90 -68.47 5.72
C GLY A 291 70.26 -68.73 5.05
N SER A 292 70.28 -68.98 3.74
CA SER A 292 71.53 -69.12 2.96
C SER A 292 72.03 -67.78 2.46
N GLU A 293 71.13 -66.93 1.94
CA GLU A 293 71.47 -65.59 1.44
C GLU A 293 72.12 -64.72 2.53
N ILE A 294 71.66 -64.83 3.79
CA ILE A 294 72.24 -64.13 4.94
C ILE A 294 73.74 -64.44 5.15
N MET A 295 74.23 -65.61 4.75
CA MET A 295 75.67 -65.94 4.83
C MET A 295 76.49 -65.27 3.72
N ASP A 296 75.88 -64.96 2.57
CA ASP A 296 76.55 -64.31 1.44
C ASP A 296 76.51 -62.77 1.53
N ILE A 297 75.54 -62.19 2.26
CA ILE A 297 75.47 -60.73 2.54
C ILE A 297 76.82 -60.10 2.93
N PRO A 298 77.62 -60.63 3.90
CA PRO A 298 78.91 -60.03 4.23
C PRO A 298 79.93 -60.09 3.09
N ALA A 299 79.89 -61.11 2.24
CA ALA A 299 80.75 -61.19 1.05
C ALA A 299 80.31 -60.15 -0.01
N GLN A 300 79.00 -60.05 -0.28
CA GLN A 300 78.45 -59.07 -1.20
C GLN A 300 78.73 -57.63 -0.74
N LEU A 301 78.53 -57.32 0.55
CA LEU A 301 78.85 -56.01 1.13
C LEU A 301 80.34 -55.65 1.01
N SER A 302 81.25 -56.64 1.05
CA SER A 302 82.68 -56.41 0.84
C SER A 302 83.02 -55.98 -0.60
N MET A 303 82.24 -56.44 -1.60
CA MET A 303 82.43 -56.03 -3.00
C MET A 303 81.99 -54.60 -3.28
N PHE A 304 81.01 -54.08 -2.53
CA PHE A 304 80.53 -52.69 -2.65
C PHE A 304 81.29 -51.70 -1.76
N ALA A 305 82.31 -52.15 -1.01
CA ALA A 305 83.17 -51.31 -0.17
C ALA A 305 84.55 -51.09 -0.83
N PRO A 306 84.75 -50.04 -1.67
CA PRO A 306 86.04 -49.78 -2.32
C PRO A 306 87.21 -49.53 -1.34
N ASP A 307 86.89 -49.15 -0.10
CA ASP A 307 87.83 -48.91 1.00
C ASP A 307 88.11 -50.15 1.86
N GLY A 308 87.35 -51.25 1.72
CA GLY A 308 87.33 -52.40 2.65
C GLY A 308 86.71 -52.11 4.03
N ASP A 309 86.58 -50.84 4.43
CA ASP A 309 85.97 -50.39 5.69
C ASP A 309 84.44 -50.57 5.70
N LEU A 310 83.98 -51.77 6.09
CA LEU A 310 82.55 -52.09 6.25
C LEU A 310 81.81 -51.10 7.18
N GLN A 311 82.50 -50.47 8.14
CA GLN A 311 81.91 -49.44 9.00
C GLN A 311 81.62 -48.11 8.29
N LYS A 312 82.42 -47.70 7.30
CA LYS A 312 82.10 -46.52 6.47
C LYS A 312 80.83 -46.78 5.67
N LEU A 313 80.72 -47.98 5.08
CA LEU A 313 79.55 -48.39 4.31
C LEU A 313 78.28 -48.46 5.20
N ALA A 314 78.40 -48.98 6.42
CA ALA A 314 77.30 -48.96 7.38
C ALA A 314 76.87 -47.54 7.77
N GLN A 315 77.82 -46.61 7.97
CA GLN A 315 77.51 -45.21 8.28
C GLN A 315 76.87 -44.48 7.10
N THR A 316 77.33 -44.68 5.86
CA THR A 316 76.69 -44.07 4.68
C THR A 316 75.29 -44.63 4.45
N TYR A 317 75.07 -45.94 4.60
CA TYR A 317 73.71 -46.51 4.55
C TYR A 317 72.83 -46.03 5.70
N GLN A 318 73.36 -45.78 6.91
CA GLN A 318 72.58 -45.17 7.99
C GLN A 318 72.15 -43.73 7.62
N VAL A 319 73.07 -42.88 7.14
CA VAL A 319 72.76 -41.49 6.74
C VAL A 319 71.78 -41.46 5.55
N VAL A 320 71.93 -42.35 4.58
CA VAL A 320 70.97 -42.51 3.47
C VAL A 320 69.62 -43.04 3.98
N GLY A 321 69.61 -43.96 4.95
CA GLY A 321 68.40 -44.46 5.60
C GLY A 321 67.64 -43.38 6.38
N GLU A 322 68.33 -42.57 7.17
CA GLU A 322 67.77 -41.44 7.90
C GLU A 322 67.25 -40.34 6.95
N SER A 323 68.00 -40.05 5.88
CA SER A 323 67.57 -39.14 4.81
C SER A 323 66.31 -39.65 4.11
N ASN A 324 66.29 -40.91 3.68
CA ASN A 324 65.14 -41.54 3.05
C ASN A 324 63.92 -41.58 4.00
N PHE A 325 64.12 -41.92 5.28
CA PHE A 325 63.04 -41.91 6.28
C PHE A 325 62.47 -40.49 6.49
N SER A 326 63.32 -39.47 6.51
CA SER A 326 62.91 -38.06 6.57
C SER A 326 62.10 -37.66 5.32
N LEU A 327 62.54 -38.06 4.13
CA LEU A 327 61.83 -37.85 2.87
C LEU A 327 60.49 -38.58 2.83
N TYR A 328 60.43 -39.87 3.20
CA TYR A 328 59.17 -40.63 3.27
C TYR A 328 58.19 -40.02 4.28
N LYS A 329 58.67 -39.62 5.47
CA LYS A 329 57.84 -38.90 6.43
C LYS A 329 57.30 -37.60 5.82
N ARG A 330 58.15 -36.83 5.14
CA ARG A 330 57.73 -35.55 4.53
C ARG A 330 56.77 -35.73 3.36
N ILE A 331 56.95 -36.78 2.55
CA ILE A 331 56.02 -37.18 1.48
C ILE A 331 54.67 -37.56 2.10
N ASN A 332 54.65 -38.34 3.18
CA ASN A 332 53.41 -38.70 3.87
C ASN A 332 52.69 -37.47 4.46
N GLU A 333 53.42 -36.55 5.12
CA GLU A 333 52.89 -35.26 5.61
C GLU A 333 52.30 -34.40 4.46
N LEU A 334 52.94 -34.41 3.29
CA LEU A 334 52.45 -33.70 2.10
C LEU A 334 51.24 -34.40 1.47
N THR A 335 51.16 -35.73 1.51
CA THR A 335 50.02 -36.50 1.02
C THR A 335 48.80 -36.29 1.90
N THR A 336 48.92 -36.38 3.23
CA THR A 336 47.79 -36.10 4.14
C THR A 336 47.31 -34.65 4.01
N SER A 337 48.23 -33.68 3.94
CA SER A 337 47.89 -32.27 3.74
C SER A 337 47.27 -31.99 2.36
N ARG A 338 47.68 -32.74 1.32
CA ARG A 338 47.04 -32.70 0.00
C ARG A 338 45.62 -33.24 0.06
N GLU A 339 45.38 -34.38 0.71
CA GLU A 339 44.03 -34.92 0.87
C GLU A 339 43.12 -33.99 1.69
N GLU A 340 43.64 -33.32 2.73
CA GLU A 340 42.93 -32.28 3.49
C GLU A 340 42.54 -31.10 2.58
N MET A 341 43.49 -30.56 1.81
CA MET A 341 43.22 -29.49 0.84
C MET A 341 42.24 -29.94 -0.26
N GLU A 342 42.31 -31.19 -0.72
CA GLU A 342 41.36 -31.73 -1.69
C GLU A 342 39.95 -31.88 -1.08
N ARG A 343 39.82 -32.30 0.19
CA ARG A 343 38.53 -32.31 0.92
C ARG A 343 37.95 -30.91 1.05
N ASP A 344 38.76 -29.92 1.44
CA ASP A 344 38.32 -28.52 1.57
C ASP A 344 37.92 -27.90 0.22
N ILE A 345 38.62 -28.25 -0.87
CA ILE A 345 38.21 -27.85 -2.22
C ILE A 345 36.86 -28.48 -2.61
N HIS A 346 36.55 -29.71 -2.18
CA HIS A 346 35.26 -30.34 -2.43
C HIS A 346 34.13 -29.73 -1.59
N THR A 347 34.37 -29.41 -0.31
CA THR A 347 33.35 -28.75 0.54
C THR A 347 33.06 -27.32 0.05
N LEU A 348 34.09 -26.54 -0.28
CA LEU A 348 33.92 -25.19 -0.85
C LEU A 348 33.19 -25.22 -2.20
N LYS A 349 33.49 -26.18 -3.09
CA LYS A 349 32.75 -26.35 -4.35
C LYS A 349 31.27 -26.68 -4.11
N LYS A 350 30.96 -27.49 -3.10
CA LYS A 350 29.57 -27.82 -2.72
C LYS A 350 28.81 -26.58 -2.22
N VAL A 351 29.41 -25.81 -1.31
CA VAL A 351 28.80 -24.56 -0.80
C VAL A 351 28.61 -23.53 -1.92
N ILE A 352 29.57 -23.38 -2.83
CA ILE A 352 29.44 -22.47 -3.98
C ILE A 352 28.31 -22.89 -4.93
N ALA A 353 28.05 -24.19 -5.10
CA ALA A 353 26.91 -24.68 -5.87
C ALA A 353 25.58 -24.38 -5.17
N GLU A 354 25.48 -24.65 -3.87
CA GLU A 354 24.28 -24.39 -3.05
C GLU A 354 23.94 -22.89 -3.00
N GLU A 355 24.94 -22.02 -2.81
CA GLU A 355 24.80 -20.57 -2.92
C GLU A 355 24.33 -20.14 -4.32
N HIS A 356 24.86 -20.74 -5.39
CA HIS A 356 24.46 -20.38 -6.76
C HIS A 356 23.03 -20.83 -7.10
N GLU A 357 22.57 -21.96 -6.57
CA GLU A 357 21.17 -22.38 -6.68
C GLU A 357 20.23 -21.40 -5.94
N HIS A 358 20.59 -20.96 -4.73
CA HIS A 358 19.83 -19.93 -4.01
C HIS A 358 19.86 -18.58 -4.73
N ASP A 359 21.00 -18.16 -5.30
CA ASP A 359 21.13 -16.92 -6.06
C ASP A 359 20.24 -16.95 -7.34
N VAL A 360 20.14 -18.11 -8.00
CA VAL A 360 19.21 -18.34 -9.12
C VAL A 360 17.74 -18.33 -8.66
N GLN A 361 17.42 -18.90 -7.49
CA GLN A 361 16.06 -18.85 -6.91
C GLN A 361 15.64 -17.41 -6.59
N GLN A 362 16.51 -16.64 -5.92
CA GLN A 362 16.26 -15.23 -5.60
C GLN A 362 16.06 -14.39 -6.87
N ARG A 363 16.89 -14.59 -7.91
CA ARG A 363 16.77 -13.89 -9.20
C ARG A 363 15.49 -14.26 -9.98
N ARG A 364 14.89 -15.43 -9.75
CA ARG A 364 13.56 -15.77 -10.29
C ARG A 364 12.47 -15.05 -9.52
N LEU A 365 12.49 -15.15 -8.19
CA LEU A 365 11.50 -14.52 -7.31
C LEU A 365 11.45 -13.00 -7.47
N ILE A 366 12.61 -12.33 -7.63
CA ILE A 366 12.68 -10.90 -7.91
C ILE A 366 11.97 -10.57 -9.22
N LYS A 367 12.21 -11.33 -10.29
CA LYS A 367 11.53 -11.12 -11.58
C LYS A 367 10.03 -11.34 -11.49
N GLU A 368 9.59 -12.37 -10.77
CA GLU A 368 8.16 -12.62 -10.54
C GLU A 368 7.47 -11.44 -9.81
N TYR A 369 8.19 -10.69 -8.96
CA TYR A 369 7.69 -9.45 -8.37
C TYR A 369 7.82 -8.24 -9.31
N GLU A 370 8.88 -8.13 -10.12
CA GLU A 370 9.02 -7.08 -11.15
C GLU A 370 7.90 -7.18 -12.21
N ASP A 371 7.60 -8.39 -12.69
CA ASP A 371 6.54 -8.66 -13.66
C ASP A 371 5.15 -8.34 -13.08
N ARG A 372 4.84 -8.78 -11.85
CA ARG A 372 3.59 -8.44 -11.15
C ARG A 372 3.45 -6.93 -10.93
N LEU A 373 4.54 -6.24 -10.56
CA LEU A 373 4.53 -4.79 -10.38
C LEU A 373 4.19 -4.10 -11.71
N ALA A 374 4.83 -4.49 -12.81
CA ALA A 374 4.52 -3.98 -14.15
C ALA A 374 3.06 -4.25 -14.58
N GLU A 375 2.48 -5.42 -14.25
CA GLU A 375 1.06 -5.71 -14.47
C GLU A 375 0.14 -4.75 -13.69
N THR A 376 0.43 -4.52 -12.41
CA THR A 376 -0.35 -3.59 -11.57
C THR A 376 -0.22 -2.13 -11.98
N GLU A 377 0.98 -1.70 -12.38
CA GLU A 377 1.20 -0.36 -12.94
C GLU A 377 0.40 -0.19 -14.24
N LEU A 378 0.46 -1.15 -15.17
CA LEU A 378 -0.31 -1.13 -16.42
C LEU A 378 -1.83 -1.09 -16.17
N MET A 379 -2.32 -1.81 -15.16
CA MET A 379 -3.72 -1.74 -14.74
C MET A 379 -4.09 -0.37 -14.16
N LEU A 380 -3.26 0.21 -13.30
CA LEU A 380 -3.44 1.56 -12.75
C LEU A 380 -3.43 2.62 -13.86
N ASP A 381 -2.56 2.46 -14.86
CA ASP A 381 -2.45 3.30 -16.05
C ASP A 381 -3.72 3.25 -16.93
N ARG A 382 -4.33 2.06 -17.08
CA ARG A 382 -5.64 1.90 -17.74
C ARG A 382 -6.76 2.58 -16.95
N LEU A 383 -6.78 2.44 -15.63
CA LEU A 383 -7.79 3.07 -14.76
C LEU A 383 -7.67 4.60 -14.76
N ASN A 384 -6.46 5.14 -14.74
CA ASN A 384 -6.21 6.59 -14.85
C ASN A 384 -6.73 7.15 -16.17
N ARG A 385 -6.39 6.54 -17.31
CA ARG A 385 -6.92 6.95 -18.63
C ARG A 385 -8.45 6.88 -18.69
N SER A 386 -9.06 5.85 -18.10
CA SER A 386 -10.52 5.75 -17.99
C SER A 386 -11.10 6.89 -17.14
N ALA A 387 -10.46 7.22 -16.01
CA ALA A 387 -10.88 8.30 -15.12
C ALA A 387 -10.73 9.69 -15.77
N GLU A 388 -9.71 9.90 -16.61
CA GLU A 388 -9.55 11.12 -17.42
C GLU A 388 -10.68 11.27 -18.45
N VAL A 389 -11.00 10.22 -19.20
CA VAL A 389 -12.14 10.20 -20.12
C VAL A 389 -13.47 10.45 -19.39
N HIS A 390 -13.66 9.87 -18.20
CA HIS A 390 -14.86 10.15 -17.40
C HIS A 390 -14.91 11.60 -16.88
N LYS A 391 -13.78 12.21 -16.51
CA LYS A 391 -13.71 13.65 -16.14
C LYS A 391 -14.06 14.55 -17.33
N GLU A 392 -13.57 14.25 -18.54
CA GLU A 392 -13.98 14.96 -19.75
C GLU A 392 -15.49 14.87 -20.00
N VAL A 393 -16.06 13.67 -19.88
CA VAL A 393 -17.51 13.45 -20.05
C VAL A 393 -18.31 14.23 -19.00
N LEU A 394 -17.89 14.19 -17.72
CA LEU A 394 -18.53 14.96 -16.65
C LEU A 394 -18.45 16.47 -16.89
N ALA A 395 -17.33 16.98 -17.42
CA ALA A 395 -17.19 18.39 -17.81
C ALA A 395 -18.14 18.79 -18.95
N ARG A 396 -18.33 17.93 -19.96
CA ARG A 396 -19.31 18.15 -21.04
C ARG A 396 -20.75 18.08 -20.53
N ILE A 397 -21.07 17.17 -19.61
CA ILE A 397 -22.38 17.10 -18.95
C ILE A 397 -22.60 18.34 -18.07
N ARG A 398 -21.56 18.86 -17.41
CA ARG A 398 -21.63 20.12 -16.65
C ARG A 398 -21.97 21.30 -17.58
N GLU A 399 -21.23 21.48 -18.66
CA GLU A 399 -21.47 22.59 -19.60
C GLU A 399 -22.90 22.53 -20.18
N THR A 400 -23.33 21.34 -20.60
CA THR A 400 -24.69 21.14 -21.13
C THR A 400 -25.78 21.34 -20.07
N THR A 401 -25.59 20.90 -18.82
CA THR A 401 -26.55 21.18 -17.73
C THR A 401 -26.63 22.66 -17.38
N GLU A 402 -25.49 23.38 -17.31
CA GLU A 402 -25.50 24.84 -17.13
C GLU A 402 -26.17 25.56 -18.32
N GLY A 403 -25.98 25.07 -19.55
CA GLY A 403 -26.65 25.59 -20.75
C GLY A 403 -28.16 25.35 -20.78
N VAL A 404 -28.60 24.15 -20.39
CA VAL A 404 -30.02 23.77 -20.31
C VAL A 404 -30.73 24.54 -19.19
N PHE A 405 -30.11 24.67 -18.00
CA PHE A 405 -30.62 25.47 -16.89
C PHE A 405 -30.91 26.92 -17.32
N LYS A 406 -29.96 27.54 -18.04
CA LYS A 406 -30.10 28.90 -18.60
C LYS A 406 -31.20 28.98 -19.67
N ARG A 407 -31.32 27.99 -20.56
CA ARG A 407 -32.33 27.95 -21.64
C ARG A 407 -33.77 27.73 -21.15
N ILE A 408 -33.96 26.91 -20.11
CA ILE A 408 -35.28 26.60 -19.54
C ILE A 408 -35.80 27.73 -18.63
N GLY A 409 -34.94 28.70 -18.27
CA GLY A 409 -35.30 29.81 -17.40
C GLY A 409 -35.65 29.32 -15.99
N CYS A 410 -34.89 28.36 -15.47
CA CYS A 410 -34.89 28.06 -14.03
C CYS A 410 -34.38 29.29 -13.28
N SER A 411 -35.03 29.71 -12.19
CA SER A 411 -34.60 30.95 -11.53
C SER A 411 -33.24 30.76 -10.86
N ALA A 412 -32.33 31.72 -11.07
CA ALA A 412 -31.03 31.72 -10.40
C ALA A 412 -31.19 31.80 -8.87
N GLU A 413 -32.31 32.33 -8.38
CA GLU A 413 -32.66 32.36 -6.97
C GLU A 413 -33.05 30.97 -6.42
N GLU A 414 -33.85 30.17 -7.12
CA GLU A 414 -34.15 28.78 -6.71
C GLU A 414 -32.84 27.97 -6.60
N ALA A 415 -31.93 28.08 -7.58
CA ALA A 415 -30.62 27.45 -7.49
C ALA A 415 -29.76 28.01 -6.34
N ARG A 416 -29.61 29.34 -6.21
CA ARG A 416 -28.80 29.91 -5.11
C ARG A 416 -29.35 29.54 -3.73
N ARG A 417 -30.67 29.32 -3.58
CA ARG A 417 -31.32 28.87 -2.34
C ARG A 417 -31.17 27.38 -2.05
N LEU A 418 -31.45 26.47 -3.01
CA LEU A 418 -31.38 25.01 -2.78
C LEU A 418 -29.97 24.43 -2.91
N VAL A 419 -29.13 25.07 -3.71
CA VAL A 419 -27.86 24.53 -4.20
C VAL A 419 -26.65 25.28 -3.64
N GLY A 420 -26.77 26.58 -3.36
CA GLY A 420 -25.73 27.41 -2.75
C GLY A 420 -24.66 27.95 -3.71
N SER A 421 -24.66 27.53 -4.97
CA SER A 421 -23.76 28.04 -6.03
C SER A 421 -24.52 28.39 -7.30
N ASP A 422 -24.12 29.46 -7.98
CA ASP A 422 -24.68 29.87 -9.29
C ASP A 422 -24.19 28.96 -10.45
N HIS A 423 -23.32 28.00 -10.16
CA HIS A 423 -22.59 27.17 -11.13
C HIS A 423 -22.64 25.69 -10.73
N CYS A 424 -22.55 24.81 -11.72
CA CYS A 424 -22.69 23.37 -11.53
C CYS A 424 -21.36 22.72 -11.13
N THR A 425 -21.13 22.49 -9.83
CA THR A 425 -20.03 21.61 -9.38
C THR A 425 -20.42 20.14 -9.48
N GLU A 426 -19.45 19.22 -9.52
CA GLU A 426 -19.68 17.77 -9.58
C GLU A 426 -20.59 17.29 -8.42
N SER A 427 -20.33 17.79 -7.20
CA SER A 427 -21.15 17.56 -5.99
C SER A 427 -22.60 18.11 -6.05
N THR A 428 -22.92 18.87 -7.09
CA THR A 428 -24.14 19.69 -7.21
C THR A 428 -24.89 19.41 -8.51
N GLN A 429 -24.25 18.75 -9.48
CA GLN A 429 -24.79 18.43 -10.81
C GLN A 429 -26.12 17.67 -10.74
N LEU A 430 -26.24 16.70 -9.83
CA LEU A 430 -27.49 15.97 -9.59
C LEU A 430 -28.64 16.87 -9.09
N LYS A 431 -28.33 17.92 -8.31
CA LYS A 431 -29.31 18.90 -7.84
C LYS A 431 -29.74 19.85 -8.96
N PHE A 432 -28.82 20.27 -9.82
CA PHE A 432 -29.14 21.05 -11.03
C PHE A 432 -30.03 20.26 -11.99
N LEU A 433 -29.77 18.96 -12.17
CA LEU A 433 -30.63 18.06 -12.94
C LEU A 433 -32.05 17.98 -12.34
N GLY A 434 -32.18 17.80 -11.01
CA GLY A 434 -33.49 17.83 -10.35
C GLY A 434 -34.27 19.15 -10.53
N LEU A 435 -33.60 20.30 -10.44
CA LEU A 435 -34.21 21.61 -10.72
C LEU A 435 -34.63 21.77 -12.19
N ILE A 436 -33.87 21.19 -13.13
CA ILE A 436 -34.22 21.13 -14.56
C ILE A 436 -35.46 20.24 -14.77
N GLU A 437 -35.49 19.05 -14.17
CA GLU A 437 -36.61 18.10 -14.27
C GLU A 437 -37.90 18.68 -13.69
N GLU A 438 -37.84 19.31 -12.51
CA GLU A 438 -39.01 19.94 -11.90
C GLU A 438 -39.55 21.07 -12.80
N ARG A 439 -38.68 21.98 -13.26
CA ARG A 439 -39.09 23.10 -14.12
C ARG A 439 -39.61 22.63 -15.48
N ALA A 440 -38.99 21.62 -16.09
CA ALA A 440 -39.48 21.00 -17.32
C ALA A 440 -40.85 20.35 -17.11
N THR A 441 -41.07 19.67 -15.97
CA THR A 441 -42.36 19.09 -15.60
C THR A 441 -43.44 20.16 -15.40
N ARG A 442 -43.13 21.26 -14.69
CA ARG A 442 -44.04 22.42 -14.54
C ARG A 442 -44.46 22.97 -15.92
N ILE A 443 -43.53 23.11 -16.88
CA ILE A 443 -43.79 23.57 -18.25
C ILE A 443 -44.62 22.56 -19.06
N LEU A 444 -44.38 21.25 -18.90
CA LEU A 444 -45.16 20.20 -19.55
C LEU A 444 -46.62 20.22 -19.05
N CYS A 445 -46.83 20.35 -17.74
CA CYS A 445 -48.15 20.40 -17.12
C CYS A 445 -48.96 21.63 -17.57
N THR A 446 -48.35 22.83 -17.62
CA THR A 446 -49.05 24.02 -18.14
C THR A 446 -49.40 23.90 -19.62
N TYR A 447 -48.52 23.31 -20.44
CA TYR A 447 -48.81 23.04 -21.86
C TYR A 447 -49.93 22.00 -22.07
N GLN A 448 -49.98 20.93 -21.25
CA GLN A 448 -51.07 19.96 -21.28
C GLN A 448 -52.40 20.57 -20.83
N LEU A 449 -52.39 21.45 -19.83
CA LEU A 449 -53.57 22.21 -19.42
C LEU A 449 -54.04 23.18 -20.50
N TYR A 450 -53.13 23.95 -21.12
CA TYR A 450 -53.45 24.84 -22.24
C TYR A 450 -54.10 24.09 -23.40
N LYS A 451 -53.53 22.94 -23.81
CA LYS A 451 -54.15 22.08 -24.84
C LYS A 451 -55.52 21.53 -24.44
N ARG A 452 -55.76 21.23 -23.15
CA ARG A 452 -57.09 20.83 -22.67
C ARG A 452 -58.08 22.00 -22.66
N THR A 453 -57.67 23.22 -22.31
CA THR A 453 -58.56 24.38 -22.38
C THR A 453 -58.83 24.80 -23.82
N GLU A 454 -57.87 24.68 -24.73
CA GLU A 454 -58.11 24.84 -26.18
C GLU A 454 -59.09 23.78 -26.70
N ALA A 455 -58.92 22.51 -26.35
CA ALA A 455 -59.83 21.44 -26.75
C ALA A 455 -61.26 21.69 -26.23
N MET A 456 -61.43 22.04 -24.94
CA MET A 456 -62.74 22.39 -24.39
C MET A 456 -63.35 23.65 -25.03
N LEU A 457 -62.54 24.64 -25.41
CA LEU A 457 -63.00 25.82 -26.17
C LEU A 457 -63.42 25.47 -27.61
N GLN A 458 -62.83 24.44 -28.22
CA GLN A 458 -63.24 23.93 -29.53
C GLN A 458 -64.52 23.09 -29.41
N GLU A 459 -64.62 22.22 -28.40
CA GLU A 459 -65.83 21.44 -28.09
C GLU A 459 -67.03 22.34 -27.77
N GLN A 460 -66.83 23.41 -26.98
CA GLN A 460 -67.89 24.38 -26.67
C GLN A 460 -68.38 25.11 -27.92
N LYS A 461 -67.48 25.59 -28.79
CA LYS A 461 -67.87 26.23 -30.06
C LYS A 461 -68.61 25.26 -30.98
N ALA A 462 -68.13 24.02 -31.10
CA ALA A 462 -68.81 23.00 -31.89
C ALA A 462 -70.20 22.61 -31.32
N ALA A 463 -70.39 22.68 -30.00
CA ALA A 463 -71.68 22.45 -29.35
C ALA A 463 -72.65 23.63 -29.53
N GLU A 464 -72.16 24.88 -29.46
CA GLU A 464 -72.95 26.09 -29.69
C GLU A 464 -73.37 26.21 -31.17
N GLU A 465 -72.46 25.92 -32.12
CA GLU A 465 -72.77 25.86 -33.56
C GLU A 465 -73.66 24.65 -33.92
N GLY A 466 -73.62 23.57 -33.12
CA GLY A 466 -74.45 22.38 -33.31
C GLY A 466 -75.89 22.48 -32.80
N ALA A 467 -76.22 23.47 -31.97
CA ALA A 467 -77.50 23.53 -31.26
C ALA A 467 -78.68 24.07 -32.09
N ASP A 468 -78.44 24.83 -33.16
CA ASP A 468 -79.47 25.50 -33.98
C ASP A 468 -79.74 24.78 -35.33
N GLY A 469 -79.19 23.57 -35.50
CA GLY A 469 -79.23 22.79 -36.75
C GLY A 469 -80.50 21.94 -36.97
N SER A 470 -81.55 22.52 -37.54
CA SER A 470 -82.85 21.83 -37.70
C SER A 470 -82.96 20.93 -38.97
N LYS A 471 -83.32 19.65 -38.76
CA LYS A 471 -83.94 18.65 -39.70
C LYS A 471 -83.04 17.79 -40.62
N ARG A 472 -83.36 16.48 -40.63
CA ARG A 472 -83.31 15.48 -41.74
C ARG A 472 -81.92 15.09 -42.28
N THR A 473 -81.34 13.93 -41.89
CA THR A 473 -81.61 12.53 -42.32
C THR A 473 -81.10 12.12 -43.72
N LEU A 474 -79.91 11.47 -43.73
CA LEU A 474 -79.47 10.37 -44.64
C LEU A 474 -79.28 10.70 -46.16
N PRO A 475 -78.52 9.90 -46.96
CA PRO A 475 -78.07 8.51 -46.72
C PRO A 475 -76.62 8.08 -47.11
N ILE A 476 -76.16 6.98 -46.49
CA ILE A 476 -75.47 5.77 -47.04
C ILE A 476 -74.26 5.90 -48.01
N GLY A 477 -73.13 5.29 -47.59
CA GLY A 477 -72.20 4.49 -48.43
C GLY A 477 -71.07 5.25 -49.14
N ALA A 478 -69.88 4.68 -49.38
CA ALA A 478 -69.24 3.40 -48.96
C ALA A 478 -67.78 3.72 -48.48
N GLY A 479 -66.89 2.81 -48.07
CA GLY A 479 -66.35 1.64 -48.79
C GLY A 479 -65.52 2.09 -50.03
N ASP A 480 -64.26 1.73 -50.20
CA ASP A 480 -63.35 0.95 -49.33
C ASP A 480 -61.88 1.15 -49.77
N ASP A 481 -60.94 0.56 -49.03
CA ASP A 481 -59.60 0.08 -49.46
C ASP A 481 -58.47 1.03 -49.99
N GLN A 482 -57.30 0.92 -49.33
CA GLN A 482 -55.91 0.98 -49.85
C GLN A 482 -55.32 2.13 -50.73
N THR A 483 -53.97 2.20 -50.71
CA THR A 483 -53.05 2.62 -51.81
C THR A 483 -52.37 4.02 -51.77
N TYR A 484 -51.13 4.02 -51.26
CA TYR A 484 -49.93 4.79 -51.70
C TYR A 484 -49.68 6.30 -51.37
N LEU A 485 -48.40 6.50 -50.98
CA LEU A 485 -47.44 7.63 -51.08
C LEU A 485 -47.50 8.44 -52.41
N PRO A 486 -46.91 9.66 -52.56
CA PRO A 486 -45.57 10.03 -52.05
C PRO A 486 -45.21 11.54 -51.81
N GLY A 487 -43.95 11.78 -51.40
CA GLY A 487 -43.20 13.06 -51.60
C GLY A 487 -42.54 13.61 -50.32
N LYS A 488 -41.21 13.60 -50.16
CA LYS A 488 -40.12 14.38 -50.82
C LYS A 488 -39.90 15.78 -50.19
N GLU A 489 -38.70 16.21 -49.79
CA GLU A 489 -37.32 15.64 -49.74
C GLU A 489 -36.66 16.02 -48.36
N LYS A 490 -35.37 15.87 -48.00
CA LYS A 490 -34.10 15.49 -48.68
C LYS A 490 -32.99 15.15 -47.64
N GLU A 491 -31.83 14.66 -48.12
CA GLU A 491 -30.42 14.85 -47.65
C GLU A 491 -30.05 14.88 -46.12
N THR A 492 -29.00 14.21 -45.61
CA THR A 492 -27.90 13.41 -46.19
C THR A 492 -27.53 12.19 -45.32
N ASP A 493 -27.09 11.08 -45.94
CA ASP A 493 -26.46 9.93 -45.25
C ASP A 493 -24.99 10.18 -44.82
N GLY A 494 -24.51 9.38 -43.86
CA GLY A 494 -23.12 9.32 -43.42
C GLY A 494 -22.74 7.92 -42.89
N ASP A 495 -22.10 7.12 -43.75
CA ASP A 495 -21.81 5.69 -43.54
C ASP A 495 -20.53 5.40 -42.71
N ARG A 496 -20.37 4.12 -42.32
CA ARG A 496 -19.32 3.44 -41.52
C ARG A 496 -19.60 3.40 -40.01
N GLY A 497 -19.55 2.25 -39.31
CA GLY A 497 -19.31 0.86 -39.73
C GLY A 497 -18.16 0.20 -38.96
N GLY A 498 -18.42 -0.95 -38.33
CA GLY A 498 -17.41 -1.69 -37.55
C GLY A 498 -17.98 -2.88 -36.77
N ASN A 499 -17.98 -4.07 -37.38
CA ASN A 499 -18.40 -5.33 -36.73
C ASN A 499 -17.25 -5.99 -35.95
N ALA A 500 -17.49 -6.33 -34.69
CA ALA A 500 -16.94 -7.50 -33.98
C ALA A 500 -17.87 -7.76 -32.76
N ALA A 501 -18.49 -8.91 -32.52
CA ALA A 501 -18.07 -10.32 -32.62
C ALA A 501 -16.96 -10.67 -31.61
N ALA A 502 -17.08 -11.70 -30.77
CA ALA A 502 -18.14 -12.71 -30.61
C ALA A 502 -18.19 -13.27 -29.16
N ALA A 503 -19.12 -14.21 -28.92
CA ALA A 503 -19.16 -15.29 -27.90
C ALA A 503 -18.51 -15.08 -26.50
N GLY A 504 -19.13 -15.50 -25.39
CA GLY A 504 -20.34 -16.32 -25.23
C GLY A 504 -20.31 -17.05 -23.88
N GLY A 505 -21.37 -17.82 -23.57
CA GLY A 505 -21.49 -18.56 -22.30
C GLY A 505 -22.68 -18.05 -21.48
N ALA A 506 -23.65 -18.93 -21.22
CA ALA A 506 -24.86 -18.60 -20.48
C ALA A 506 -25.35 -19.80 -19.67
N GLU A 507 -25.31 -19.69 -18.34
CA GLU A 507 -26.04 -20.53 -17.39
C GLU A 507 -26.63 -19.60 -16.31
N ASN A 508 -27.94 -19.50 -16.04
CA ASN A 508 -29.07 -20.46 -15.99
C ASN A 508 -29.30 -21.08 -14.60
N THR A 509 -29.79 -20.27 -13.66
CA THR A 509 -30.47 -20.76 -12.45
C THR A 509 -31.89 -20.19 -12.38
N ARG A 510 -32.87 -21.07 -12.06
CA ARG A 510 -34.31 -20.78 -12.05
C ARG A 510 -34.86 -20.78 -10.62
N GLY A 511 -35.93 -20.03 -10.41
CA GLY A 511 -36.81 -20.13 -9.23
C GLY A 511 -37.10 -18.76 -8.59
N ILE A 512 -38.30 -18.45 -8.10
CA ILE A 512 -39.55 -19.22 -8.00
C ILE A 512 -40.72 -18.29 -8.38
N VAL A 513 -41.77 -18.83 -9.01
CA VAL A 513 -43.02 -18.12 -9.30
C VAL A 513 -44.23 -18.94 -8.85
N SER A 514 -45.07 -18.34 -8.01
CA SER A 514 -46.50 -18.68 -7.83
C SER A 514 -47.20 -17.38 -7.45
N ALA A 515 -48.21 -16.84 -8.15
CA ALA A 515 -49.39 -17.43 -8.79
C ALA A 515 -50.50 -17.78 -7.77
N VAL A 516 -51.31 -16.76 -7.43
CA VAL A 516 -52.73 -16.83 -7.00
C VAL A 516 -53.38 -15.60 -7.66
N LYS A 517 -53.92 -15.75 -8.86
CA LYS A 517 -55.31 -16.14 -9.19
C LYS A 517 -56.29 -14.98 -9.06
N GLU A 518 -56.68 -14.43 -10.21
CA GLU A 518 -57.79 -13.49 -10.35
C GLU A 518 -59.13 -14.24 -10.32
N GLU A 519 -60.14 -13.65 -9.69
CA GLU A 519 -61.55 -13.86 -10.03
C GLU A 519 -62.25 -12.49 -9.99
N GLY A 520 -63.11 -12.22 -10.98
CA GLY A 520 -63.67 -10.89 -11.23
C GLY A 520 -64.95 -10.59 -10.44
N GLY A 521 -65.21 -9.30 -10.23
CA GLY A 521 -66.48 -8.78 -9.71
C GLY A 521 -66.73 -7.38 -10.28
N GLU A 522 -67.85 -7.20 -10.98
CA GLU A 522 -68.16 -5.96 -11.69
C GLU A 522 -68.58 -4.83 -10.73
N GLY A 523 -68.13 -3.59 -10.98
CA GLY A 523 -68.38 -2.46 -10.09
C GLY A 523 -68.19 -1.10 -10.78
N SER A 524 -69.20 -0.64 -11.51
CA SER A 524 -69.18 0.60 -12.28
C SER A 524 -69.33 1.87 -11.41
N SER A 525 -68.37 2.81 -11.50
CA SER A 525 -68.63 4.26 -11.42
C SER A 525 -67.37 5.12 -11.67
N GLY A 526 -67.50 6.23 -12.43
CA GLY A 526 -66.69 7.47 -12.36
C GLY A 526 -65.15 7.35 -12.43
N SER A 527 -64.42 7.76 -13.46
CA SER A 527 -64.49 8.99 -14.28
C SER A 527 -64.44 10.31 -13.49
N LYS A 528 -63.23 10.73 -13.10
CA LYS A 528 -62.74 12.14 -13.06
C LYS A 528 -61.29 12.18 -12.55
N VAL A 529 -60.34 12.59 -13.40
CA VAL A 529 -59.05 13.10 -12.93
C VAL A 529 -59.28 14.56 -12.56
N ASP A 530 -59.02 14.93 -11.30
CA ASP A 530 -59.39 16.24 -10.78
C ASP A 530 -58.63 17.37 -11.50
N VAL A 531 -59.39 18.25 -12.16
CA VAL A 531 -58.85 19.51 -12.73
C VAL A 531 -58.18 20.34 -11.64
N ARG A 532 -58.69 20.26 -10.41
CA ARG A 532 -58.11 20.88 -9.20
C ARG A 532 -56.72 20.36 -8.87
N LEU A 533 -56.42 19.09 -9.10
CA LEU A 533 -55.09 18.52 -8.83
C LEU A 533 -54.06 19.07 -9.81
N LEU A 534 -54.42 19.14 -11.10
CA LEU A 534 -53.59 19.74 -12.14
C LEU A 534 -53.41 21.25 -11.93
N GLN A 535 -54.44 21.96 -11.44
CA GLN A 535 -54.35 23.37 -11.09
C GLN A 535 -53.47 23.62 -9.86
N ALA A 536 -53.57 22.81 -8.80
CA ALA A 536 -52.69 22.89 -7.63
C ALA A 536 -51.20 22.61 -7.98
N LEU A 537 -50.94 21.74 -8.96
CA LEU A 537 -49.61 21.50 -9.56
C LEU A 537 -49.07 22.71 -10.35
N VAL A 538 -49.93 23.60 -10.85
CA VAL A 538 -49.52 24.86 -11.51
C VAL A 538 -49.40 26.02 -10.50
N GLU A 539 -50.26 26.05 -9.49
CA GLU A 539 -50.25 27.05 -8.41
C GLU A 539 -49.15 26.80 -7.35
N GLY A 540 -48.43 25.67 -7.45
CA GLY A 540 -47.31 25.34 -6.57
C GLY A 540 -47.72 24.97 -5.14
N THR A 541 -48.97 24.55 -4.95
CA THR A 541 -49.58 24.30 -3.63
C THR A 541 -49.67 22.81 -3.25
N ALA A 542 -49.19 21.91 -4.12
CA ALA A 542 -49.15 20.47 -3.89
C ALA A 542 -47.72 19.93 -3.99
N ASP A 543 -47.26 19.23 -2.94
CA ASP A 543 -45.97 18.52 -2.94
C ASP A 543 -45.91 17.45 -4.03
N PHE A 544 -44.71 17.25 -4.59
CA PHE A 544 -44.47 16.44 -5.79
C PHE A 544 -44.84 14.96 -5.59
N SER A 545 -46.02 14.56 -6.09
CA SER A 545 -46.45 13.17 -6.17
C SER A 545 -46.43 12.70 -7.63
N PRO A 546 -45.64 11.67 -8.01
CA PRO A 546 -45.48 11.26 -9.40
C PRO A 546 -46.73 10.51 -9.89
N VAL A 547 -47.64 11.23 -10.56
CA VAL A 547 -48.84 10.66 -11.21
C VAL A 547 -48.47 9.95 -12.52
N LEU A 548 -47.75 8.85 -12.40
CA LEU A 548 -47.56 7.84 -13.45
C LEU A 548 -47.98 6.48 -12.88
N ASN A 549 -49.05 5.91 -13.44
CA ASN A 549 -49.65 4.67 -12.95
C ASN A 549 -48.75 3.45 -13.24
N LEU A 550 -47.87 3.14 -12.29
CA LEU A 550 -47.09 1.91 -12.23
C LEU A 550 -47.33 1.23 -10.86
N PRO A 551 -47.74 -0.06 -10.82
CA PRO A 551 -48.21 -0.70 -9.60
C PRO A 551 -47.04 -1.18 -8.72
N VAL A 552 -46.32 -0.24 -8.11
CA VAL A 552 -45.17 -0.54 -7.23
C VAL A 552 -45.43 -0.07 -5.81
N ARG A 553 -45.03 -0.95 -4.88
CA ARG A 553 -45.20 -0.85 -3.43
C ARG A 553 -44.72 0.50 -2.87
N LYS A 554 -45.39 0.94 -1.79
CA LYS A 554 -44.84 1.92 -0.83
C LYS A 554 -43.43 1.46 -0.38
N ASP A 555 -42.61 2.40 0.07
CA ASP A 555 -41.18 2.23 0.44
C ASP A 555 -40.18 2.35 -0.73
N GLY A 556 -40.31 3.43 -1.52
CA GLY A 556 -39.45 3.75 -2.67
C GLY A 556 -38.91 5.19 -2.69
N THR A 557 -37.84 5.46 -1.94
CA THR A 557 -37.05 6.71 -2.07
C THR A 557 -36.35 6.77 -3.44
N ALA A 558 -36.16 7.97 -4.00
CA ALA A 558 -35.67 8.20 -5.37
C ALA A 558 -34.38 7.43 -5.77
N ALA A 559 -33.52 7.10 -4.80
CA ALA A 559 -32.33 6.26 -5.01
C ALA A 559 -32.61 4.87 -5.62
N LYS A 560 -33.85 4.35 -5.54
CA LYS A 560 -34.23 3.06 -6.17
C LYS A 560 -34.56 3.15 -7.67
N PHE A 561 -34.74 4.34 -8.25
CA PHE A 561 -35.18 4.50 -9.64
C PHE A 561 -34.06 4.82 -10.63
N VAL A 562 -32.88 5.23 -10.15
CA VAL A 562 -31.68 5.30 -10.99
C VAL A 562 -31.20 3.87 -11.26
N ARG A 563 -31.23 3.45 -12.53
CA ARG A 563 -30.56 2.21 -12.95
C ARG A 563 -29.05 2.43 -12.83
N CYS A 564 -28.43 1.89 -11.78
CA CYS A 564 -26.98 1.76 -11.70
C CYS A 564 -26.49 0.85 -12.83
N SER A 565 -26.08 1.46 -13.94
CA SER A 565 -25.53 0.78 -15.12
C SER A 565 -24.12 0.28 -14.81
N VAL A 566 -24.05 -0.94 -14.27
CA VAL A 566 -22.90 -1.85 -14.32
C VAL A 566 -21.53 -1.19 -14.17
N LEU A 567 -21.25 -0.69 -12.95
CA LEU A 567 -19.88 -0.72 -12.46
C LEU A 567 -19.68 -2.07 -11.76
N PRO A 568 -18.66 -2.88 -12.10
CA PRO A 568 -18.33 -4.07 -11.35
C PRO A 568 -17.87 -3.68 -9.93
N SER A 569 -18.77 -3.80 -8.95
CA SER A 569 -18.37 -3.75 -7.55
C SER A 569 -17.45 -4.94 -7.29
N ALA A 570 -16.20 -4.69 -6.89
CA ALA A 570 -15.20 -5.71 -6.61
C ALA A 570 -15.51 -6.44 -5.29
N GLN A 571 -16.60 -7.20 -5.27
CA GLN A 571 -16.96 -8.12 -4.19
C GLN A 571 -16.24 -9.46 -4.38
N LEU A 572 -14.92 -9.43 -4.29
CA LEU A 572 -14.07 -10.63 -4.23
C LEU A 572 -13.82 -11.01 -2.76
N TYR A 573 -14.87 -11.48 -2.09
CA TYR A 573 -14.79 -12.10 -0.76
C TYR A 573 -15.94 -13.10 -0.59
N GLY A 574 -15.61 -14.34 -0.24
CA GLY A 574 -16.47 -15.52 -0.38
C GLY A 574 -16.13 -16.27 -1.68
N ASP A 575 -15.69 -17.53 -1.67
CA ASP A 575 -15.60 -18.49 -0.55
C ASP A 575 -14.36 -19.41 -0.71
N GLU A 576 -14.20 -20.39 0.19
CA GLU A 576 -13.20 -21.49 0.20
C GLU A 576 -11.74 -21.14 0.57
N SER A 577 -11.49 -21.10 1.88
CA SER A 577 -10.41 -21.81 2.58
C SER A 577 -9.01 -21.99 1.92
N VAL A 578 -8.05 -21.12 2.28
CA VAL A 578 -6.68 -21.51 2.69
C VAL A 578 -6.03 -20.36 3.49
N GLU A 579 -5.06 -20.67 4.35
CA GLU A 579 -4.39 -19.69 5.22
C GLU A 579 -3.36 -18.84 4.45
N GLY A 580 -3.49 -17.51 4.50
CA GLY A 580 -2.55 -16.55 3.93
C GLY A 580 -2.52 -15.24 4.74
N LYS A 581 -1.34 -14.64 4.90
CA LYS A 581 -1.14 -13.36 5.62
C LYS A 581 -0.71 -12.28 4.64
N ASP A 582 -1.61 -11.36 4.31
CA ASP A 582 -1.31 -10.17 3.51
C ASP A 582 -1.50 -8.89 4.35
N ASP A 583 -0.46 -8.48 5.09
CA ASP A 583 -0.40 -7.16 5.75
C ASP A 583 -0.10 -6.07 4.67
N HIS A 584 -1.13 -5.57 3.99
CA HIS A 584 -1.02 -4.49 2.98
C HIS A 584 -1.94 -3.28 3.27
N ASP A 585 -1.70 -2.59 4.39
CA ASP A 585 -2.20 -1.22 4.59
C ASP A 585 -1.37 -0.25 3.71
N GLY A 586 -2.00 0.32 2.67
CA GLY A 586 -1.40 1.36 1.84
C GLY A 586 -1.44 2.73 2.53
N ASP A 587 -0.27 3.32 2.81
CA ASP A 587 -0.16 4.62 3.48
C ASP A 587 -0.95 5.72 2.72
N PRO A 588 -1.92 6.41 3.35
CA PRO A 588 -2.66 7.47 2.69
C PRO A 588 -1.74 8.67 2.43
N VAL A 589 -1.89 9.31 1.26
CA VAL A 589 -1.06 10.46 0.87
C VAL A 589 -1.42 11.70 1.71
N VAL A 590 -0.80 11.79 2.90
CA VAL A 590 -0.94 12.91 3.84
C VAL A 590 -0.50 14.21 3.17
N SER A 591 -1.35 15.23 3.19
CA SER A 591 -1.00 16.53 2.60
C SER A 591 0.18 17.18 3.34
N HIS A 592 0.95 18.02 2.63
CA HIS A 592 2.05 18.77 3.25
C HIS A 592 1.63 19.65 4.44
N GLU A 593 0.34 20.01 4.52
CA GLU A 593 -0.20 20.79 5.63
C GLU A 593 -0.59 19.90 6.82
N GLU A 594 -1.21 18.73 6.59
CA GLU A 594 -1.43 17.75 7.66
C GLU A 594 -0.11 17.25 8.25
N LEU A 595 0.92 17.01 7.42
CA LEU A 595 2.25 16.64 7.89
C LEU A 595 2.89 17.74 8.74
N ARG A 596 2.68 19.02 8.37
CA ARG A 596 3.11 20.20 9.14
C ARG A 596 2.39 20.27 10.49
N GLN A 597 1.08 20.06 10.51
CA GLN A 597 0.26 20.07 11.73
C GLN A 597 0.58 18.90 12.65
N GLN A 598 0.75 17.69 12.10
CA GLN A 598 1.15 16.50 12.86
C GLN A 598 2.57 16.69 13.47
N MET A 599 3.50 17.31 12.74
CA MET A 599 4.81 17.70 13.27
C MET A 599 4.69 18.74 14.40
N GLN A 600 3.83 19.75 14.27
CA GLN A 600 3.56 20.72 15.35
C GLN A 600 2.95 20.04 16.59
N GLN A 601 1.97 19.15 16.43
CA GLN A 601 1.39 18.37 17.52
C GLN A 601 2.42 17.47 18.21
N ARG A 602 3.32 16.81 17.45
CA ARG A 602 4.44 16.03 18.00
C ARG A 602 5.41 16.92 18.80
N LEU A 603 5.72 18.12 18.33
CA LEU A 603 6.58 19.08 19.05
C LEU A 603 5.93 19.60 20.33
N LEU A 604 4.64 19.94 20.31
CA LEU A 604 3.89 20.36 21.50
C LEU A 604 3.80 19.21 22.52
N SER A 605 3.50 17.99 22.06
CA SER A 605 3.47 16.78 22.90
C SER A 605 4.83 16.48 23.53
N LYS A 606 5.93 16.68 22.78
CA LYS A 606 7.29 16.54 23.30
C LYS A 606 7.58 17.57 24.39
N ARG A 607 7.29 18.86 24.15
CA ARG A 607 7.43 19.92 25.18
C ARG A 607 6.62 19.60 26.44
N LEU A 608 5.38 19.15 26.30
CA LEU A 608 4.52 18.80 27.44
C LEU A 608 5.08 17.61 28.25
N ARG A 609 5.67 16.61 27.59
CA ARG A 609 6.37 15.49 28.25
C ARG A 609 7.65 15.95 28.96
N GLU A 610 8.45 16.79 28.31
CA GLU A 610 9.66 17.38 28.88
C GLU A 610 9.35 18.26 30.10
N GLU A 611 8.30 19.09 30.04
CA GLU A 611 7.86 19.92 31.16
C GLU A 611 7.32 19.07 32.33
N LYS A 612 6.51 18.03 32.06
CA LYS A 612 6.09 17.07 33.09
C LYS A 612 7.28 16.33 33.72
N GLY A 613 8.32 16.03 32.94
CA GLY A 613 9.59 15.49 33.44
C GLY A 613 10.36 16.48 34.32
N GLN A 614 10.43 17.75 33.93
CA GLN A 614 11.08 18.82 34.70
C GLN A 614 10.30 19.21 35.97
N ARG A 615 8.96 19.06 35.98
CA ARG A 615 8.14 19.16 37.19
C ARG A 615 8.48 18.01 38.13
N ARG A 616 8.32 16.74 37.71
CA ARG A 616 8.70 15.56 38.50
C ARG A 616 10.14 15.61 39.04
N LYS A 617 11.09 16.14 38.26
CA LYS A 617 12.49 16.29 38.68
C LYS A 617 12.71 17.44 39.68
N ARG A 618 11.86 18.48 39.69
CA ARG A 618 11.79 19.46 40.80
C ARG A 618 11.11 18.84 42.01
N ASP A 619 9.92 18.28 41.85
CA ASP A 619 9.16 17.63 42.93
C ASP A 619 10.03 16.61 43.71
N LEU A 620 10.80 15.78 43.00
CA LEU A 620 11.79 14.87 43.60
C LEU A 620 12.99 15.59 44.22
N LYS A 621 13.54 16.63 43.57
CA LYS A 621 14.68 17.38 44.13
C LYS A 621 14.29 18.06 45.43
N ASP A 622 13.08 18.60 45.51
CA ASP A 622 12.57 19.32 46.66
C ASP A 622 12.25 18.33 47.80
N GLN A 623 11.66 17.15 47.49
CA GLN A 623 11.51 16.03 48.44
C GLN A 623 12.86 15.53 49.01
N PHE A 624 13.95 15.61 48.25
CA PHE A 624 15.29 15.24 48.70
C PHE A 624 16.15 16.43 49.17
N ALA A 625 15.62 17.65 49.20
CA ALA A 625 16.33 18.84 49.68
C ALA A 625 16.35 18.94 51.21
N ASP A 626 15.28 18.48 51.87
CA ASP A 626 15.17 18.41 53.34
C ASP A 626 15.88 17.19 53.94
N ALA A 627 16.49 16.32 53.13
CA ALA A 627 17.26 15.18 53.59
C ALA A 627 18.69 15.62 53.99
N PRO A 628 19.14 15.42 55.25
CA PRO A 628 20.47 15.84 55.68
C PRO A 628 21.58 15.06 54.95
N PRO A 629 22.73 15.69 54.67
CA PRO A 629 23.77 15.12 53.81
C PRO A 629 24.43 13.89 54.44
N ILE A 630 24.10 12.70 53.94
CA ILE A 630 24.70 11.44 54.37
C ILE A 630 26.19 11.44 53.97
N LEU A 631 27.05 11.48 54.98
CA LEU A 631 28.51 11.47 54.84
C LEU A 631 29.00 10.22 54.09
N ARG A 632 29.51 10.40 52.87
CA ARG A 632 30.34 9.39 52.22
C ARG A 632 31.60 9.17 53.05
N ARG A 633 31.77 7.95 53.58
CA ARG A 633 33.12 7.48 53.99
C ARG A 633 33.96 7.21 52.73
N LYS A 634 35.28 7.29 52.95
CA LYS A 634 36.35 7.24 51.94
C LYS A 634 36.20 6.11 50.93
#